data_AF-A0A939IRU2-F1
#
_entry.id   AF-A0A939IRU2-F1
#
_cell.length_a   1.000
_cell.length_b   1.000
_cell.length_c   1.000
_cell.angle_alpha   90.00
_cell.angle_beta   90.00
_cell.angle_gamma   90.00
#
_symmetry.space_group_name_H-M   'P 1'
#
loop_
_entity.id
_entity.type
_entity.pdbx_description
1 polymer ?
#
loop_
_entity_poly.entity_id
_entity_poly.type
_entity_poly.pdbx_seq_one_letter_code
_entity_poly.pdbx_strand_id
1 'polypeptide(L)'
;MLVFGNQPETLPVSVQQDATTGLPLLSERDSIMQVILAYLALPYSVVAYGCGKKTSLIIDQLIGMGIPPYAISRGLVLEYDMSPNALEQQDYRQRPHSLVVKNPLHQLGQTRDPVLRDMLRQNCRDAEVLEDNSVKLGRFILRTEAEVQLGITRSHVFARLTFWDEQQARVVEQVIDPGLNASEGFAVEKIRDYLHAPQGLIFEAPLLANFHLDARYLTGTQQQAVESLLGDQPLADLSLEQHARLVQGLTGAEPGSLGDPLTWTYANNLPAKEEYSQADKDHFQQQKYYTGRGDGLFSARRQLCNAREQRSGDAPIILAQLRDIIENSDARRIAKKDARWSLRQLVPLADAATVFVYYHSLKKMAGCLRQKGNLLDFLHDPQSLQDMRGIGARLRRRIDWLGRVSREEDGRIDARALTPGFTRATIETIRQINVAGLEAFIDKVGNVHGLLLSESQRKALSRGEVRLADLTANGICHGSHIDTVNDAGKFDGRLGVLSGLETLHVLEDLRRYFDLPWEADGGVCAYMSAFIGEEMTFTGEGVSMPGSAAVAGRGDPQAIHRMRNQEGQRWGECLQRMLQSLKAAQSAGDIRLFNRLDKAEDDGLVQACSDPQDFYSRHSYERHIEQGPLLDRANVPIVQVGTIMGIYQEDFSFEGDLAEAAALELNRQLRRLTRQDQFNDVRITVGILQGEGEPNSLENVYPALRWTLNGEMNHAGATPTPDRRDPGVAAARLVREFLDWFDKVIRPGERFSGVKPVVGNIRLTPGCNRNVIPGSASVTTALTCENQAVRGLIDELTREDLAQTLEGYVIGSLARQVVGGGEGIRLCRVDPVSYVSTYRRAIMSIDLRSDEQEITDRFRTEIDRILKGISERYGVSVRGELQQKLPPSLLRESGQALLMERSYGGSHNPRETELLSDIVRGSLLQVHVTRQVLNRPDLHGFNLFEQLERTMPGVWRDKMDKFTSGALHDTCNIAARARES
;
A
#
# COMPACT_ATOMS: atom_id res chain seq x y z
N MET A 1 -18.26 -10.64 -1.00
CA MET A 1 -19.01 -10.29 -2.23
C MET A 1 -20.21 -9.44 -1.84
N LEU A 2 -20.01 -8.13 -1.71
CA LEU A 2 -21.03 -7.08 -1.64
C LEU A 2 -20.29 -5.80 -2.09
N VAL A 3 -20.27 -5.52 -3.40
CA VAL A 3 -19.31 -4.53 -3.99
C VAL A 3 -19.98 -3.58 -5.01
N PHE A 4 -21.27 -3.74 -5.34
CA PHE A 4 -21.90 -2.97 -6.44
C PHE A 4 -23.37 -2.56 -6.17
N GLY A 5 -23.71 -2.26 -4.91
CA GLY A 5 -25.06 -1.81 -4.52
C GLY A 5 -25.13 -0.33 -4.09
N ASN A 6 -26.17 0.38 -4.50
CA ASN A 6 -26.41 1.80 -4.19
C ASN A 6 -26.92 2.06 -2.75
N GLN A 7 -26.12 1.74 -1.73
CA GLN A 7 -26.39 2.08 -0.32
C GLN A 7 -25.07 2.46 0.41
N PRO A 8 -24.69 3.76 0.50
CA PRO A 8 -23.42 4.14 1.11
C PRO A 8 -23.44 5.33 2.11
N GLU A 9 -24.53 5.62 2.85
CA GLU A 9 -24.68 6.90 3.59
C GLU A 9 -24.87 6.88 5.14
N THR A 10 -25.03 5.76 5.85
CA THR A 10 -25.51 5.78 7.26
C THR A 10 -24.66 5.07 8.33
N LEU A 11 -23.33 5.15 8.26
CA LEU A 11 -22.48 4.74 9.40
C LEU A 11 -22.01 5.98 10.20
N PRO A 12 -22.24 6.04 11.52
CA PRO A 12 -21.90 7.22 12.32
C PRO A 12 -20.38 7.44 12.39
N VAL A 13 -19.98 8.71 12.27
CA VAL A 13 -18.57 9.12 12.08
C VAL A 13 -17.76 9.08 13.39
N SER A 14 -18.43 9.05 14.55
CA SER A 14 -17.79 9.00 15.88
C SER A 14 -18.71 8.40 16.92
N VAL A 15 -18.17 7.62 17.85
CA VAL A 15 -18.87 7.02 19.01
C VAL A 15 -18.48 7.74 20.31
N GLN A 16 -19.46 8.05 21.16
CA GLN A 16 -19.24 8.70 22.45
C GLN A 16 -18.72 7.75 23.54
N GLN A 17 -17.98 8.29 24.52
CA GLN A 17 -17.28 7.54 25.56
C GLN A 17 -17.37 8.18 26.95
N ASP A 18 -17.19 7.36 27.99
CA ASP A 18 -16.85 7.83 29.33
C ASP A 18 -15.42 8.40 29.34
N ALA A 19 -15.28 9.70 29.55
CA ALA A 19 -14.01 10.42 29.49
C ALA A 19 -12.95 9.95 30.50
N THR A 20 -13.33 9.19 31.53
CA THR A 20 -12.44 8.75 32.61
C THR A 20 -11.87 7.34 32.38
N THR A 21 -12.63 6.46 31.72
CA THR A 21 -12.23 5.05 31.43
C THR A 21 -11.97 4.78 29.96
N GLY A 22 -12.50 5.60 29.04
CA GLY A 22 -12.48 5.34 27.60
C GLY A 22 -13.40 4.19 27.18
N LEU A 23 -14.34 3.77 28.04
CA LEU A 23 -15.40 2.81 27.67
C LEU A 23 -16.45 3.50 26.78
N PRO A 24 -17.01 2.83 25.77
CA PRO A 24 -18.16 3.34 25.04
C PRO A 24 -19.37 3.49 25.97
N LEU A 25 -20.17 4.53 25.72
CA LEU A 25 -21.42 4.74 26.45
C LEU A 25 -22.45 3.68 26.03
N LEU A 26 -23.25 3.18 26.97
CA LEU A 26 -24.28 2.17 26.70
C LEU A 26 -25.33 2.64 25.69
N SER A 27 -25.56 3.96 25.62
CA SER A 27 -26.40 4.64 24.63
C SER A 27 -25.92 4.46 23.18
N GLU A 28 -24.62 4.32 22.96
CA GLU A 28 -24.00 4.17 21.62
C GLU A 28 -23.98 2.72 21.12
N ARG A 29 -24.45 1.76 21.93
CA ARG A 29 -24.45 0.32 21.61
C ARG A 29 -24.93 0.02 20.18
N ASP A 30 -26.07 0.58 19.78
CA ASP A 30 -26.71 0.21 18.51
C ASP A 30 -25.92 0.76 17.30
N SER A 31 -25.29 1.93 17.44
CA SER A 31 -24.35 2.49 16.46
C SER A 31 -23.08 1.67 16.33
N ILE A 32 -22.53 1.22 17.46
CA ILE A 32 -21.35 0.34 17.52
C ILE A 32 -21.65 -1.00 16.86
N MET A 33 -22.84 -1.55 17.10
CA MET A 33 -23.31 -2.78 16.45
C MET A 33 -23.38 -2.63 14.93
N GLN A 34 -23.93 -1.54 14.39
CA GLN A 34 -23.97 -1.31 12.94
C GLN A 34 -22.56 -1.16 12.32
N VAL A 35 -21.62 -0.49 13.00
CA VAL A 35 -20.22 -0.37 12.53
C VAL A 35 -19.49 -1.73 12.59
N ILE A 36 -19.70 -2.50 13.66
CA ILE A 36 -19.28 -3.90 13.72
C ILE A 36 -19.86 -4.60 12.49
N LEU A 37 -21.15 -4.49 12.22
CA LEU A 37 -21.77 -5.27 11.17
C LEU A 37 -21.56 -4.70 9.73
N ALA A 38 -20.58 -3.83 9.45
CA ALA A 38 -20.35 -3.30 8.08
C ALA A 38 -19.21 -3.94 7.23
N TYR A 39 -18.31 -4.73 7.83
CA TYR A 39 -17.02 -5.17 7.27
C TYR A 39 -16.70 -6.71 7.02
N LEU A 40 -17.54 -7.72 7.34
CA LEU A 40 -17.27 -9.21 7.27
C LEU A 40 -17.31 -9.79 5.84
N ALA A 41 -17.54 -8.97 4.81
CA ALA A 41 -17.98 -9.38 3.48
C ALA A 41 -16.94 -10.12 2.59
N LEU A 42 -16.07 -10.96 3.17
CA LEU A 42 -15.18 -11.86 2.43
C LEU A 42 -15.93 -13.09 1.86
N PRO A 43 -15.82 -13.39 0.55
CA PRO A 43 -16.48 -14.53 -0.06
C PRO A 43 -15.69 -15.83 0.14
N TYR A 44 -16.19 -16.76 0.96
CA TYR A 44 -15.64 -18.11 1.06
C TYR A 44 -16.75 -19.17 1.21
N SER A 45 -17.31 -19.60 0.08
CA SER A 45 -18.03 -20.86 -0.02
C SER A 45 -17.11 -21.94 -0.61
N VAL A 46 -16.14 -22.34 0.20
CA VAL A 46 -15.24 -23.48 -0.02
C VAL A 46 -15.57 -24.48 1.07
N VAL A 47 -16.58 -25.32 0.83
CA VAL A 47 -17.04 -26.29 1.84
C VAL A 47 -17.26 -27.66 1.20
N ALA A 48 -16.26 -28.53 1.35
CA ALA A 48 -16.49 -29.74 2.15
C ALA A 48 -15.20 -30.09 2.91
N TYR A 49 -15.08 -29.55 4.12
CA TYR A 49 -14.70 -30.23 5.37
C TYR A 49 -14.23 -29.17 6.39
N GLY A 50 -14.99 -29.04 7.49
CA GLY A 50 -14.76 -28.03 8.54
C GLY A 50 -15.26 -26.62 8.18
N CYS A 51 -15.54 -25.71 9.11
CA CYS A 51 -14.86 -25.45 10.40
C CYS A 51 -13.37 -25.06 10.24
N GLY A 52 -12.72 -25.39 9.12
CA GLY A 52 -11.27 -25.27 8.89
C GLY A 52 -10.73 -23.85 8.68
N LYS A 53 -11.57 -22.81 8.61
CA LYS A 53 -11.11 -21.42 8.47
C LYS A 53 -11.07 -20.63 9.78
N LYS A 54 -11.82 -21.04 10.81
CA LYS A 54 -11.75 -20.44 12.16
C LYS A 54 -10.90 -21.32 13.08
N THR A 55 -11.14 -22.63 13.10
CA THR A 55 -10.43 -23.56 13.97
C THR A 55 -8.94 -23.68 13.63
N SER A 56 -8.56 -23.67 12.35
CA SER A 56 -7.14 -23.83 11.97
C SER A 56 -6.27 -22.60 12.25
N LEU A 57 -6.82 -21.37 12.15
CA LEU A 57 -6.08 -20.13 12.46
C LEU A 57 -5.81 -20.00 13.96
N ILE A 58 -6.79 -20.39 14.78
CA ILE A 58 -6.68 -20.37 16.23
C ILE A 58 -5.76 -21.52 16.71
N ILE A 59 -5.78 -22.69 16.03
CA ILE A 59 -4.87 -23.82 16.33
C ILE A 59 -3.38 -23.47 16.16
N ASP A 60 -2.98 -22.86 15.05
CA ASP A 60 -1.54 -22.62 14.81
C ASP A 60 -0.96 -21.48 15.66
N GLN A 61 -1.78 -20.44 15.90
CA GLN A 61 -1.43 -19.28 16.72
C GLN A 61 -0.99 -19.65 18.13
N LEU A 62 -1.72 -20.54 18.80
CA LEU A 62 -1.44 -20.94 20.17
C LEU A 62 -0.36 -22.04 20.25
N ILE A 63 -0.23 -22.90 19.23
CA ILE A 63 0.97 -23.76 19.04
C ILE A 63 2.24 -22.90 18.94
N GLY A 64 2.14 -21.75 18.25
CA GLY A 64 3.22 -20.79 18.12
C GLY A 64 3.67 -20.12 19.42
N MET A 65 2.93 -20.26 20.53
CA MET A 65 3.19 -19.60 21.82
C MET A 65 3.75 -20.53 22.90
N GLY A 66 3.99 -21.81 22.60
CA GLY A 66 4.43 -22.79 23.61
C GLY A 66 3.30 -23.36 24.46
N ILE A 67 2.05 -22.99 24.19
CA ILE A 67 0.89 -23.71 24.71
C ILE A 67 0.62 -24.87 23.76
N PRO A 68 0.47 -26.12 24.25
CA PRO A 68 0.11 -27.22 23.38
C PRO A 68 -1.24 -26.95 22.67
N PRO A 69 -1.54 -27.64 21.53
CA PRO A 69 -2.70 -27.43 20.65
C PRO A 69 -4.13 -27.40 21.26
N TYR A 70 -4.26 -27.40 22.59
CA TYR A 70 -5.42 -27.87 23.33
C TYR A 70 -6.18 -26.77 24.11
N ALA A 71 -5.51 -25.74 24.65
CA ALA A 71 -6.16 -24.62 25.37
C ALA A 71 -7.02 -23.78 24.42
N ILE A 72 -6.56 -23.73 23.18
CA ILE A 72 -7.21 -23.36 21.92
C ILE A 72 -8.69 -23.77 21.84
N SER A 73 -9.05 -24.92 22.41
CA SER A 73 -10.37 -25.51 22.23
C SER A 73 -11.50 -24.80 23.01
N ARG A 74 -11.21 -23.85 23.92
CA ARG A 74 -12.19 -23.27 24.87
C ARG A 74 -11.81 -21.82 25.21
N GLY A 75 -12.66 -20.80 25.15
CA GLY A 75 -14.13 -20.82 25.22
C GLY A 75 -14.87 -21.08 23.92
N LEU A 76 -15.39 -22.31 23.84
CA LEU A 76 -16.46 -22.73 22.93
C LEU A 76 -17.52 -23.33 23.85
N VAL A 77 -18.72 -22.75 23.90
CA VAL A 77 -19.90 -23.51 24.37
C VAL A 77 -20.45 -24.25 23.16
N LEU A 78 -20.39 -25.58 23.24
CA LEU A 78 -20.95 -26.53 22.29
C LEU A 78 -22.19 -27.14 22.90
N GLU A 79 -23.38 -26.72 22.46
CA GLU A 79 -24.60 -27.50 22.66
C GLU A 79 -24.89 -28.33 21.41
N TYR A 80 -25.43 -29.53 21.63
CA TYR A 80 -26.07 -30.31 20.59
C TYR A 80 -27.51 -29.82 20.39
N ASP A 81 -28.02 -29.92 19.16
CA ASP A 81 -29.46 -30.11 18.96
C ASP A 81 -29.79 -31.52 19.43
N MET A 82 -30.38 -31.62 20.63
CA MET A 82 -30.76 -32.86 21.30
C MET A 82 -32.21 -33.28 20.99
N SER A 83 -32.86 -32.69 19.98
CA SER A 83 -34.21 -33.10 19.61
C SER A 83 -34.22 -34.56 19.11
N PRO A 84 -35.23 -35.39 19.46
CA PRO A 84 -35.28 -36.80 19.06
C PRO A 84 -35.13 -37.00 17.54
N ASN A 85 -35.77 -36.14 16.74
CA ASN A 85 -35.65 -36.14 15.27
C ASN A 85 -34.21 -35.90 14.77
N ALA A 86 -33.38 -35.13 15.50
CA ALA A 86 -32.00 -34.87 15.11
C ALA A 86 -31.06 -36.06 15.44
N LEU A 87 -31.43 -36.89 16.41
CA LEU A 87 -30.70 -38.09 16.82
C LEU A 87 -30.98 -39.30 15.91
N GLU A 88 -32.20 -39.42 15.38
CA GLU A 88 -32.57 -40.49 14.44
C GLU A 88 -32.08 -40.24 12.99
N GLN A 89 -31.84 -38.97 12.62
CA GLN A 89 -31.44 -38.60 11.26
C GLN A 89 -29.92 -38.78 11.02
N GLN A 90 -29.56 -39.95 10.47
CA GLN A 90 -28.19 -40.32 10.10
C GLN A 90 -27.59 -39.45 8.98
N ASP A 91 -28.39 -38.97 8.02
CA ASP A 91 -27.88 -38.04 7.01
C ASP A 91 -27.89 -36.60 7.56
N TYR A 92 -26.70 -36.08 7.85
CA TYR A 92 -26.52 -34.73 8.36
C TYR A 92 -27.13 -33.64 7.46
N ARG A 93 -27.40 -33.95 6.17
CA ARG A 93 -28.05 -33.10 5.16
C ARG A 93 -29.58 -33.05 5.26
N GLN A 94 -30.21 -33.77 6.19
CA GLN A 94 -31.66 -33.74 6.40
C GLN A 94 -32.06 -33.30 7.81
N ARG A 95 -31.13 -32.71 8.58
CA ARG A 95 -31.39 -32.23 9.94
C ARG A 95 -32.17 -30.90 9.95
N PRO A 96 -33.32 -30.79 10.65
CA PRO A 96 -34.26 -29.68 10.53
C PRO A 96 -33.79 -28.34 11.10
N HIS A 97 -32.73 -28.32 11.92
CA HIS A 97 -32.22 -27.11 12.60
C HIS A 97 -30.80 -26.70 12.17
N SER A 98 -30.34 -27.18 11.01
CA SER A 98 -29.04 -26.81 10.46
C SER A 98 -29.06 -25.44 9.79
N LEU A 99 -28.00 -24.65 9.96
CA LEU A 99 -27.85 -23.41 9.19
C LEU A 99 -27.43 -23.75 7.76
N VAL A 100 -28.35 -23.52 6.82
CA VAL A 100 -28.12 -23.69 5.39
C VAL A 100 -27.75 -22.34 4.78
N VAL A 101 -26.56 -22.24 4.18
CA VAL A 101 -26.09 -21.01 3.52
C VAL A 101 -25.97 -21.21 2.02
N LYS A 102 -26.45 -20.25 1.22
CA LYS A 102 -26.30 -20.28 -0.23
C LYS A 102 -24.83 -20.08 -0.62
N ASN A 103 -24.37 -20.87 -1.57
CA ASN A 103 -22.99 -20.84 -2.07
C ASN A 103 -22.85 -19.81 -3.20
N PRO A 104 -22.27 -18.61 -2.97
CA PRO A 104 -22.10 -17.60 -4.03
C PRO A 104 -21.19 -18.05 -5.18
N LEU A 105 -20.36 -19.08 -5.01
CA LEU A 105 -19.50 -19.63 -6.08
C LEU A 105 -20.22 -20.69 -6.93
N HIS A 106 -21.26 -21.36 -6.43
CA HIS A 106 -21.99 -22.41 -7.16
C HIS A 106 -22.54 -21.91 -8.50
N GLN A 107 -23.12 -20.71 -8.52
CA GLN A 107 -23.67 -20.10 -9.73
C GLN A 107 -22.59 -19.53 -10.67
N LEU A 108 -21.36 -19.34 -10.19
CA LEU A 108 -20.28 -18.69 -10.95
C LEU A 108 -19.40 -19.68 -11.71
N GLY A 109 -19.23 -20.90 -11.19
CA GLY A 109 -18.39 -21.92 -11.80
C GLY A 109 -18.98 -23.33 -11.69
N GLN A 110 -19.40 -23.88 -12.82
CA GLN A 110 -19.63 -25.32 -12.92
C GLN A 110 -18.27 -26.02 -12.88
N THR A 111 -17.91 -26.67 -11.77
CA THR A 111 -16.63 -27.41 -11.64
C THR A 111 -16.51 -28.62 -12.58
N ARG A 112 -17.54 -28.91 -13.38
CA ARG A 112 -17.52 -29.85 -14.51
C ARG A 112 -17.04 -29.22 -15.82
N ASP A 113 -17.04 -27.90 -15.93
CA ASP A 113 -16.59 -27.20 -17.13
C ASP A 113 -15.08 -27.43 -17.34
N PRO A 114 -14.65 -28.00 -18.49
CA PRO A 114 -13.26 -28.37 -18.73
C PRO A 114 -12.33 -27.15 -18.76
N VAL A 115 -12.81 -25.99 -19.25
CA VAL A 115 -12.03 -24.75 -19.27
C VAL A 115 -11.69 -24.33 -17.85
N LEU A 116 -12.68 -24.31 -16.95
CA LEU A 116 -12.45 -23.94 -15.55
C LEU A 116 -11.47 -24.91 -14.86
N ARG A 117 -11.55 -26.22 -15.16
CA ARG A 117 -10.60 -27.23 -14.63
C ARG A 117 -9.17 -26.94 -15.09
N ASP A 118 -8.99 -26.65 -16.37
CA ASP A 118 -7.66 -26.39 -16.93
C ASP A 118 -7.10 -25.05 -16.47
N MET A 119 -7.92 -24.02 -16.35
CA MET A 119 -7.53 -22.75 -15.73
C MET A 119 -7.07 -22.95 -14.28
N LEU A 120 -7.78 -23.75 -13.47
CA LEU A 120 -7.40 -24.06 -12.09
C LEU A 120 -6.06 -24.81 -12.04
N ARG A 121 -5.89 -25.87 -12.84
CA ARG A 121 -4.63 -26.65 -12.91
C ARG A 121 -3.41 -25.78 -13.28
N GLN A 122 -3.61 -24.78 -14.14
CA GLN A 122 -2.52 -23.95 -14.65
C GLN A 122 -2.21 -22.74 -13.76
N ASN A 123 -3.23 -22.15 -13.11
CA ASN A 123 -3.09 -20.92 -12.32
C ASN A 123 -2.99 -21.17 -10.81
N CYS A 124 -3.27 -22.38 -10.33
CA CYS A 124 -3.23 -22.74 -8.91
C CYS A 124 -2.39 -24.01 -8.72
N ARG A 125 -1.13 -23.86 -8.27
CA ARG A 125 -0.17 -24.97 -8.11
C ARG A 125 -0.70 -26.16 -7.30
N ASP A 126 -1.48 -25.89 -6.26
CA ASP A 126 -2.00 -26.91 -5.34
C ASP A 126 -3.42 -27.40 -5.70
N ALA A 127 -3.94 -27.06 -6.89
CA ALA A 127 -5.31 -27.36 -7.30
C ALA A 127 -5.44 -28.72 -8.02
N GLU A 128 -6.13 -29.65 -7.36
CA GLU A 128 -6.45 -30.99 -7.87
C GLU A 128 -7.97 -31.13 -7.99
N VAL A 129 -8.49 -31.38 -9.19
CA VAL A 129 -9.93 -31.60 -9.41
C VAL A 129 -10.24 -33.07 -9.21
N LEU A 130 -11.07 -33.38 -8.21
CA LEU A 130 -11.43 -34.74 -7.82
C LEU A 130 -12.61 -35.30 -8.64
N GLU A 131 -12.80 -36.62 -8.61
CA GLU A 131 -13.87 -37.33 -9.33
C GLU A 131 -15.28 -36.88 -8.95
N ASP A 132 -15.50 -36.49 -7.69
CA ASP A 132 -16.78 -35.94 -7.19
C ASP A 132 -17.06 -34.51 -7.71
N ASN A 133 -16.16 -33.94 -8.52
CA ASN A 133 -16.17 -32.58 -9.05
C ASN A 133 -15.86 -31.49 -8.00
N SER A 134 -15.30 -31.87 -6.86
CA SER A 134 -14.68 -30.93 -5.92
C SER A 134 -13.26 -30.54 -6.37
N VAL A 135 -12.73 -29.45 -5.82
CA VAL A 135 -11.36 -28.98 -6.07
C VAL A 135 -10.59 -28.98 -4.77
N LYS A 136 -9.65 -29.90 -4.63
CA LYS A 136 -8.68 -29.96 -3.53
C LYS A 136 -7.62 -28.88 -3.76
N LEU A 137 -7.27 -28.17 -2.69
CA LEU A 137 -6.36 -27.01 -2.65
C LEU A 137 -5.42 -27.21 -1.47
N GLY A 138 -4.33 -27.94 -1.68
CA GLY A 138 -3.48 -28.43 -0.60
C GLY A 138 -4.26 -29.30 0.40
N ARG A 139 -4.53 -28.74 1.60
CA ARG A 139 -5.34 -29.39 2.66
C ARG A 139 -6.83 -29.07 2.64
N PHE A 140 -7.30 -28.22 1.75
CA PHE A 140 -8.70 -27.80 1.67
C PHE A 140 -9.43 -28.50 0.52
N ILE A 141 -10.75 -28.64 0.58
CA ILE A 141 -11.58 -29.14 -0.52
C ILE A 141 -12.76 -28.18 -0.76
N LEU A 142 -12.87 -27.70 -2.00
CA LEU A 142 -13.93 -26.82 -2.49
C LEU A 142 -15.00 -27.64 -3.21
N ARG A 143 -16.22 -27.62 -2.67
CA ARG A 143 -17.43 -28.05 -3.39
C ARG A 143 -18.29 -26.88 -3.85
N THR A 144 -18.90 -27.08 -5.00
CA THR A 144 -19.86 -26.18 -5.65
C THR A 144 -21.27 -26.73 -5.51
N GLU A 145 -21.69 -27.02 -4.28
CA GLU A 145 -23.08 -27.34 -3.93
C GLU A 145 -23.88 -26.03 -3.81
N ALA A 146 -25.14 -25.99 -4.28
CA ALA A 146 -25.95 -24.76 -4.34
C ALA A 146 -26.19 -24.13 -2.97
N GLU A 147 -26.45 -25.01 -2.00
CA GLU A 147 -26.67 -24.71 -0.61
C GLU A 147 -25.74 -25.58 0.20
N VAL A 148 -25.02 -24.96 1.14
CA VAL A 148 -24.10 -25.65 2.03
C VAL A 148 -24.79 -25.73 3.38
N GLN A 149 -25.12 -26.96 3.77
CA GLN A 149 -25.60 -27.27 5.10
C GLN A 149 -24.41 -27.32 6.06
N LEU A 150 -24.39 -26.42 7.06
CA LEU A 150 -23.36 -26.40 8.08
C LEU A 150 -23.57 -27.55 9.08
N GLY A 151 -23.24 -28.76 8.64
CA GLY A 151 -23.15 -29.94 9.49
C GLY A 151 -22.08 -29.73 10.56
N ILE A 152 -22.53 -29.53 11.80
CA ILE A 152 -21.72 -29.20 12.99
C ILE A 152 -21.15 -27.78 12.96
N THR A 153 -21.82 -26.84 13.64
CA THR A 153 -21.17 -25.69 14.31
C THR A 153 -22.13 -25.01 15.29
N ARG A 154 -22.04 -25.36 16.59
CA ARG A 154 -22.35 -24.39 17.66
C ARG A 154 -21.02 -23.98 18.30
N SER A 155 -20.44 -22.94 17.73
CA SER A 155 -19.41 -22.16 18.39
C SER A 155 -20.07 -20.86 18.78
N HIS A 156 -20.65 -20.84 19.99
CA HIS A 156 -21.14 -19.59 20.57
C HIS A 156 -19.95 -18.75 21.02
N VAL A 157 -19.24 -18.16 20.04
CA VAL A 157 -18.27 -17.08 20.28
C VAL A 157 -19.08 -15.82 20.51
N PHE A 158 -19.53 -15.64 21.75
CA PHE A 158 -20.13 -14.39 22.13
C PHE A 158 -19.05 -13.32 22.29
N ALA A 159 -19.16 -12.21 21.56
CA ALA A 159 -18.34 -11.05 21.85
C ALA A 159 -18.94 -10.36 23.08
N ARG A 160 -18.22 -10.38 24.20
CA ARG A 160 -18.61 -9.64 25.41
C ARG A 160 -17.99 -8.26 25.36
N LEU A 161 -18.83 -7.25 25.08
CA LEU A 161 -18.45 -5.83 25.10
C LEU A 161 -18.74 -5.23 26.47
N THR A 162 -17.85 -4.34 26.90
CA THR A 162 -17.98 -3.59 28.15
C THR A 162 -18.40 -2.16 27.84
N PHE A 163 -19.50 -1.71 28.44
CA PHE A 163 -20.05 -0.37 28.29
C PHE A 163 -20.08 0.37 29.63
N TRP A 164 -20.09 1.70 29.59
CA TRP A 164 -20.45 2.53 30.72
C TRP A 164 -21.94 2.91 30.65
N ASP A 165 -22.72 2.50 31.66
CA ASP A 165 -24.10 2.94 31.85
C ASP A 165 -24.10 4.24 32.67
N GLU A 166 -24.31 5.36 31.99
CA GLU A 166 -24.34 6.69 32.61
C GLU A 166 -25.49 6.89 33.59
N GLN A 167 -26.65 6.26 33.32
CA GLN A 167 -27.84 6.41 34.15
C GLN A 167 -27.70 5.66 35.48
N GLN A 168 -27.08 4.48 35.42
CA GLN A 168 -26.87 3.60 36.58
C GLN A 168 -25.47 3.78 37.20
N ALA A 169 -24.64 4.64 36.61
CA ALA A 169 -23.26 4.95 37.02
C ALA A 169 -22.40 3.69 37.26
N ARG A 170 -22.52 2.70 36.37
CA ARG A 170 -21.86 1.40 36.49
C ARG A 170 -21.38 0.86 35.16
N VAL A 171 -20.46 -0.09 35.22
CA VAL A 171 -20.02 -0.87 34.06
C VAL A 171 -21.06 -1.96 33.77
N VAL A 172 -21.44 -2.09 32.49
CA VAL A 172 -22.40 -3.09 32.01
C VAL A 172 -21.75 -3.90 30.90
N GLU A 173 -21.72 -5.22 31.08
CA GLU A 173 -21.26 -6.16 30.05
C GLU A 173 -22.44 -6.59 29.19
N GLN A 174 -22.24 -6.69 27.88
CA GLN A 174 -23.24 -7.25 26.96
C GLN A 174 -22.64 -8.31 26.05
N VAL A 175 -23.42 -9.38 25.87
CA VAL A 175 -23.06 -10.61 25.19
C VAL A 175 -23.71 -10.59 23.81
N ILE A 176 -22.92 -10.45 22.75
CA ILE A 176 -23.40 -10.39 21.36
C ILE A 176 -23.38 -11.79 20.75
N ASP A 177 -24.54 -12.24 20.26
CA ASP A 177 -24.64 -13.41 19.38
C ASP A 177 -24.43 -13.00 17.90
N PRO A 178 -23.35 -13.44 17.23
CA PRO A 178 -23.12 -13.14 15.82
C PRO A 178 -23.99 -13.97 14.85
N GLY A 179 -24.88 -14.83 15.35
CA GLY A 179 -25.76 -15.70 14.54
C GLY A 179 -27.04 -15.05 14.02
N LEU A 180 -27.37 -13.82 14.44
CA LEU A 180 -28.63 -13.16 14.10
C LEU A 180 -28.47 -12.09 13.01
N ASN A 181 -29.11 -12.39 11.88
CA ASN A 181 -29.30 -11.58 10.66
C ASN A 181 -28.11 -11.49 9.68
N ALA A 182 -28.39 -11.82 8.42
CA ALA A 182 -27.39 -11.96 7.35
C ALA A 182 -27.13 -10.67 6.56
N SER A 183 -27.75 -9.55 6.96
CA SER A 183 -27.64 -8.25 6.29
C SER A 183 -26.30 -7.56 6.53
N GLU A 184 -25.61 -7.88 7.62
CA GLU A 184 -24.52 -7.07 8.17
C GLU A 184 -23.50 -7.98 8.91
N GLY A 185 -22.18 -7.78 8.77
CA GLY A 185 -21.11 -8.36 9.60
C GLY A 185 -19.77 -7.58 9.49
N PHE A 186 -18.67 -7.90 10.22
CA PHE A 186 -17.39 -7.17 10.54
C PHE A 186 -15.92 -7.49 10.00
N ALA A 187 -14.95 -6.56 10.08
CA ALA A 187 -13.48 -6.78 9.97
C ALA A 187 -12.65 -5.91 10.94
N VAL A 188 -11.75 -6.56 11.68
CA VAL A 188 -11.14 -6.13 12.96
C VAL A 188 -10.33 -4.83 12.92
N GLU A 189 -9.75 -4.49 11.77
CA GLU A 189 -8.67 -3.49 11.67
C GLU A 189 -9.14 -2.03 11.81
N LYS A 190 -10.43 -1.74 11.59
CA LYS A 190 -10.99 -0.37 11.57
C LYS A 190 -11.85 0.02 12.77
N ILE A 191 -12.27 -0.92 13.64
CA ILE A 191 -13.07 -0.58 14.84
C ILE A 191 -12.36 0.44 15.73
N ARG A 192 -11.03 0.34 15.84
CA ARG A 192 -10.18 1.20 16.67
C ARG A 192 -10.46 2.69 16.44
N ASP A 193 -10.62 3.09 15.18
CA ASP A 193 -10.70 4.49 14.79
C ASP A 193 -12.13 5.05 14.89
N TYR A 194 -13.16 4.19 14.79
CA TYR A 194 -14.56 4.58 14.99
C TYR A 194 -14.99 4.54 16.47
N LEU A 195 -14.43 3.61 17.26
CA LEU A 195 -14.80 3.41 18.66
C LEU A 195 -13.91 4.17 19.65
N HIS A 196 -12.80 4.76 19.17
CA HIS A 196 -11.81 5.56 19.92
C HIS A 196 -11.22 4.93 21.21
N ALA A 197 -11.44 3.65 21.49
CA ALA A 197 -11.06 3.04 22.77
C ALA A 197 -9.67 2.37 22.75
N PRO A 198 -8.95 2.28 23.88
CA PRO A 198 -7.70 1.52 23.98
C PRO A 198 -7.87 0.03 23.67
N GLN A 199 -6.84 -0.59 23.07
CA GLN A 199 -6.88 -1.93 22.45
C GLN A 199 -7.46 -3.07 23.32
N GLY A 200 -7.41 -2.99 24.66
CA GLY A 200 -7.85 -4.05 25.57
C GLY A 200 -9.21 -3.86 26.24
N LEU A 201 -9.94 -2.77 25.97
CA LEU A 201 -11.17 -2.43 26.72
C LEU A 201 -12.47 -2.97 26.12
N ILE A 202 -12.48 -3.34 24.84
CA ILE A 202 -13.71 -3.69 24.10
C ILE A 202 -14.00 -5.20 24.05
N PHE A 203 -13.00 -6.07 24.25
CA PHE A 203 -13.18 -7.51 24.10
C PHE A 203 -12.75 -8.29 25.34
N GLU A 204 -13.65 -9.10 25.86
CA GLU A 204 -13.32 -10.13 26.83
C GLU A 204 -13.30 -11.52 26.21
N ALA A 205 -12.16 -12.20 26.34
CA ALA A 205 -12.05 -13.63 26.16
C ALA A 205 -11.95 -14.28 27.56
N PRO A 206 -13.05 -14.77 28.15
CA PRO A 206 -12.98 -15.72 29.26
C PRO A 206 -12.46 -17.06 28.73
N LEU A 207 -11.14 -17.16 28.54
CA LEU A 207 -10.40 -18.35 28.15
C LEU A 207 -10.39 -19.38 29.30
N LEU A 208 -11.58 -19.87 29.66
CA LEU A 208 -11.89 -20.57 30.92
C LEU A 208 -11.90 -19.64 32.14
N ALA A 209 -12.78 -18.63 32.17
CA ALA A 209 -13.18 -18.01 33.44
C ALA A 209 -14.25 -18.89 34.10
N ASN A 210 -14.08 -19.23 35.38
CA ASN A 210 -14.91 -20.07 36.24
C ASN A 210 -16.15 -20.73 35.60
N PHE A 211 -16.14 -22.06 35.48
CA PHE A 211 -17.38 -22.84 35.51
C PHE A 211 -18.02 -22.68 36.90
N HIS A 212 -18.78 -21.61 37.09
CA HIS A 212 -19.78 -21.55 38.13
C HIS A 212 -21.09 -22.08 37.52
N LEU A 213 -21.50 -23.25 38.01
CA LEU A 213 -22.84 -23.78 37.86
C LEU A 213 -23.81 -22.82 38.59
N ASP A 214 -24.19 -21.74 37.91
CA ASP A 214 -25.28 -20.87 38.35
C ASP A 214 -26.59 -21.64 38.13
N ALA A 215 -27.13 -22.18 39.23
CA ALA A 215 -28.26 -23.09 39.22
C ALA A 215 -29.51 -22.52 38.53
N ARG A 216 -29.60 -21.20 38.35
CA ARG A 216 -30.69 -20.50 37.65
C ARG A 216 -30.78 -20.83 36.16
N TYR A 217 -29.70 -21.32 35.55
CA TYR A 217 -29.65 -21.69 34.12
C TYR A 217 -29.67 -23.21 33.88
N LEU A 218 -29.83 -24.02 34.94
CA LEU A 218 -30.01 -25.46 34.83
C LEU A 218 -31.48 -25.81 34.58
N THR A 219 -31.73 -26.82 33.74
CA THR A 219 -33.08 -27.41 33.63
C THR A 219 -33.46 -28.15 34.92
N GLY A 220 -34.75 -28.29 35.22
CA GLY A 220 -35.20 -28.95 36.46
C GLY A 220 -34.69 -30.38 36.62
N THR A 221 -34.55 -31.13 35.52
CA THR A 221 -33.95 -32.48 35.53
C THR A 221 -32.45 -32.45 35.85
N GLN A 222 -31.72 -31.42 35.38
CA GLN A 222 -30.32 -31.23 35.73
C GLN A 222 -30.15 -30.77 37.19
N GLN A 223 -31.04 -29.92 37.71
CA GLN A 223 -31.04 -29.55 39.14
C GLN A 223 -31.22 -30.79 40.02
N GLN A 224 -32.20 -31.65 39.73
CA GLN A 224 -32.40 -32.92 40.45
C GLN A 224 -31.19 -33.86 40.34
N ALA A 225 -30.52 -33.92 39.18
CA ALA A 225 -29.30 -34.70 39.01
C ALA A 225 -28.10 -34.12 39.80
N VAL A 226 -27.97 -32.79 39.87
CA VAL A 226 -26.99 -32.10 40.73
C VAL A 226 -27.26 -32.43 42.21
N GLU A 227 -28.50 -32.28 42.66
CA GLU A 227 -28.91 -32.56 44.04
C GLU A 227 -28.66 -34.03 44.42
N SER A 228 -28.98 -34.99 43.54
CA SER A 228 -28.75 -36.41 43.82
C SER A 228 -27.26 -36.84 43.74
N LEU A 229 -26.39 -36.04 43.12
CA LEU A 229 -24.94 -36.31 43.02
C LEU A 229 -24.12 -35.57 44.09
N LEU A 230 -24.63 -34.45 44.62
CA LEU A 230 -23.99 -33.68 45.69
C LEU A 230 -24.42 -34.11 47.10
N GLY A 231 -25.70 -34.44 47.29
CA GLY A 231 -26.29 -34.52 48.63
C GLY A 231 -26.17 -33.19 49.38
N ASP A 232 -25.89 -33.26 50.69
CA ASP A 232 -25.76 -32.08 51.55
C ASP A 232 -24.37 -31.38 51.48
N GLN A 233 -23.45 -31.85 50.61
CA GLN A 233 -22.08 -31.32 50.53
C GLN A 233 -22.02 -30.06 49.64
N PRO A 234 -21.43 -28.93 50.09
CA PRO A 234 -21.24 -27.75 49.25
C PRO A 234 -20.36 -28.04 48.03
N LEU A 235 -20.73 -27.46 46.87
CA LEU A 235 -20.00 -27.61 45.60
C LEU A 235 -18.50 -27.25 45.72
N ALA A 236 -18.16 -26.32 46.61
CA ALA A 236 -16.79 -25.86 46.87
C ALA A 236 -15.92 -26.88 47.63
N ASP A 237 -16.54 -27.82 48.35
CA ASP A 237 -15.86 -28.78 49.24
C ASP A 237 -15.66 -30.15 48.57
N LEU A 238 -16.09 -30.31 47.32
CA LEU A 238 -15.91 -31.56 46.56
C LEU A 238 -14.43 -31.88 46.33
N SER A 239 -14.08 -33.17 46.40
CA SER A 239 -12.83 -33.66 45.87
C SER A 239 -12.81 -33.55 44.33
N LEU A 240 -11.60 -33.55 43.74
CA LEU A 240 -11.42 -33.46 42.29
C LEU A 240 -12.17 -34.57 41.54
N GLU A 241 -12.17 -35.79 42.08
CA GLU A 241 -12.90 -36.94 41.52
C GLU A 241 -14.41 -36.82 41.65
N GLN A 242 -14.92 -36.26 42.76
CA GLN A 242 -16.36 -36.03 42.96
C GLN A 242 -16.87 -34.95 42.00
N HIS A 243 -16.14 -33.83 41.87
CA HIS A 243 -16.45 -32.78 40.91
C HIS A 243 -16.40 -33.29 39.46
N ALA A 244 -15.45 -34.17 39.14
CA ALA A 244 -15.38 -34.78 37.81
C ALA A 244 -16.61 -35.64 37.49
N ARG A 245 -17.00 -36.56 38.41
CA ARG A 245 -18.20 -37.40 38.24
C ARG A 245 -19.48 -36.58 38.10
N LEU A 246 -19.59 -35.46 38.82
CA LEU A 246 -20.72 -34.53 38.70
C LEU A 246 -20.81 -33.94 37.28
N VAL A 247 -19.73 -33.38 36.75
CA VAL A 247 -19.72 -32.78 35.40
C VAL A 247 -19.93 -33.86 34.32
N GLN A 248 -19.31 -35.03 34.46
CA GLN A 248 -19.52 -36.18 33.56
C GLN A 248 -21.02 -36.55 33.50
N GLY A 249 -21.69 -36.64 34.65
CA GLY A 249 -23.13 -36.93 34.74
C GLY A 249 -24.03 -35.85 34.14
N LEU A 250 -23.64 -34.56 34.23
CA LEU A 250 -24.41 -33.44 33.68
C LEU A 250 -24.23 -33.22 32.18
N THR A 251 -23.06 -33.58 31.64
CA THR A 251 -22.68 -33.32 30.24
C THR A 251 -22.71 -34.59 29.37
N GLY A 252 -22.87 -35.77 29.97
CA GLY A 252 -22.73 -37.06 29.28
C GLY A 252 -21.29 -37.34 28.83
N ALA A 253 -20.29 -36.70 29.44
CA ALA A 253 -18.89 -36.87 29.06
C ALA A 253 -18.32 -38.18 29.60
N GLU A 254 -17.80 -39.02 28.71
CA GLU A 254 -17.05 -40.23 29.05
C GLU A 254 -15.76 -39.89 29.83
N PRO A 255 -15.36 -40.68 30.85
CA PRO A 255 -14.08 -40.54 31.54
C PRO A 255 -12.89 -40.57 30.57
N GLY A 256 -11.91 -39.68 30.76
CA GLY A 256 -10.77 -39.48 29.88
C GLY A 256 -11.06 -38.72 28.58
N SER A 257 -12.32 -38.40 28.28
CA SER A 257 -12.66 -37.57 27.11
C SER A 257 -12.25 -36.11 27.30
N LEU A 258 -12.27 -35.31 26.22
CA LEU A 258 -12.09 -33.86 26.32
C LEU A 258 -13.10 -33.21 27.28
N GLY A 259 -14.30 -33.77 27.47
CA GLY A 259 -15.30 -33.26 28.40
C GLY A 259 -15.02 -33.57 29.88
N ASP A 260 -14.10 -34.50 30.18
CA ASP A 260 -13.80 -34.94 31.55
C ASP A 260 -12.92 -33.93 32.32
N PRO A 261 -13.36 -33.44 33.49
CA PRO A 261 -12.56 -32.54 34.33
C PRO A 261 -11.24 -33.08 34.86
N LEU A 262 -11.01 -34.40 34.84
CA LEU A 262 -9.71 -34.97 35.23
C LEU A 262 -8.65 -34.87 34.12
N THR A 263 -9.02 -34.45 32.91
CA THR A 263 -8.05 -34.16 31.85
C THR A 263 -7.46 -32.75 32.01
N TRP A 264 -6.24 -32.53 31.48
CA TRP A 264 -5.50 -31.27 31.69
C TRP A 264 -6.17 -30.00 31.11
N THR A 265 -7.35 -30.14 30.47
CA THR A 265 -8.17 -29.01 29.97
C THR A 265 -8.91 -28.27 31.08
N TYR A 266 -9.22 -28.96 32.17
CA TYR A 266 -10.09 -28.44 33.23
C TYR A 266 -9.33 -28.05 34.51
N ALA A 267 -8.16 -28.66 34.73
CA ALA A 267 -7.27 -28.40 35.86
C ALA A 267 -6.84 -26.92 36.01
N ASN A 268 -6.92 -26.13 34.93
CA ASN A 268 -6.66 -24.68 34.89
C ASN A 268 -7.52 -23.82 35.86
N ASN A 269 -8.51 -24.40 36.54
CA ASN A 269 -9.47 -23.68 37.38
C ASN A 269 -9.24 -23.76 38.90
N LEU A 270 -8.23 -24.49 39.38
CA LEU A 270 -7.96 -24.59 40.83
C LEU A 270 -6.69 -23.82 41.23
N PRO A 271 -6.71 -23.07 42.35
CA PRO A 271 -5.48 -22.53 42.93
C PRO A 271 -4.63 -23.68 43.50
N ALA A 272 -3.30 -23.60 43.31
CA ALA A 272 -2.38 -24.58 43.88
C ALA A 272 -2.48 -24.57 45.42
N LYS A 273 -2.74 -25.72 46.03
CA LYS A 273 -2.76 -25.89 47.48
C LYS A 273 -1.34 -26.01 48.03
N GLU A 274 -1.14 -25.64 49.30
CA GLU A 274 0.18 -25.70 49.95
C GLU A 274 0.74 -27.13 49.99
N GLU A 275 -0.15 -28.13 49.99
CA GLU A 275 0.13 -29.57 50.02
C GLU A 275 0.77 -30.12 48.73
N TYR A 276 0.74 -29.38 47.61
CA TYR A 276 1.18 -29.87 46.30
C TYR A 276 2.72 -29.91 46.15
N SER A 277 3.22 -30.78 45.27
CA SER A 277 4.66 -30.90 45.02
C SER A 277 5.22 -29.63 44.37
N GLN A 278 6.53 -29.42 44.48
CA GLN A 278 7.16 -28.24 43.87
C GLN A 278 7.05 -28.27 42.35
N ALA A 279 7.18 -29.45 41.72
CA ALA A 279 7.01 -29.60 40.28
C ALA A 279 5.59 -29.23 39.80
N ASP A 280 4.56 -29.57 40.58
CA ASP A 280 3.18 -29.17 40.28
C ASP A 280 2.99 -27.66 40.45
N LYS A 281 3.55 -27.06 41.51
CA LYS A 281 3.53 -25.61 41.73
C LYS A 281 4.24 -24.84 40.62
N ASP A 282 5.37 -25.34 40.13
CA ASP A 282 6.13 -24.78 39.02
C ASP A 282 5.36 -24.94 37.68
N HIS A 283 4.65 -26.06 37.50
CA HIS A 283 3.75 -26.28 36.37
C HIS A 283 2.56 -25.29 36.38
N PHE A 284 1.91 -25.08 37.53
CA PHE A 284 0.85 -24.08 37.68
C PHE A 284 1.36 -22.64 37.50
N GLN A 285 2.61 -22.33 37.89
CA GLN A 285 3.28 -21.06 37.60
C GLN A 285 3.45 -20.85 36.09
N GLN A 286 3.98 -21.83 35.36
CA GLN A 286 4.06 -21.78 33.90
C GLN A 286 2.67 -21.62 33.25
N GLN A 287 1.66 -22.38 33.69
CA GLN A 287 0.31 -22.26 33.12
C GLN A 287 -0.34 -20.89 33.39
N LYS A 288 -0.08 -20.24 34.54
CA LYS A 288 -0.53 -18.85 34.78
C LYS A 288 0.08 -17.85 33.80
N TYR A 289 1.38 -17.99 33.51
CA TYR A 289 2.10 -17.15 32.53
C TYR A 289 1.51 -17.32 31.13
N TYR A 290 1.26 -18.56 30.71
CA TYR A 290 0.77 -18.85 29.37
C TYR A 290 -0.73 -18.56 29.15
N THR A 291 -1.60 -18.69 30.16
CA THR A 291 -3.06 -18.50 30.01
C THR A 291 -3.54 -17.05 30.13
N GLY A 292 -2.64 -16.07 30.28
CA GLY A 292 -3.00 -14.66 30.49
C GLY A 292 -3.59 -14.35 31.87
N ARG A 293 -3.74 -15.33 32.77
CA ARG A 293 -4.15 -15.09 34.18
C ARG A 293 -3.07 -14.40 35.02
N GLY A 294 -1.83 -14.30 34.52
CA GLY A 294 -0.77 -13.46 35.09
C GLY A 294 -0.68 -12.05 34.49
N ASP A 295 -1.52 -11.70 33.52
CA ASP A 295 -1.35 -10.48 32.74
C ASP A 295 -1.88 -9.24 33.49
N GLY A 296 -1.03 -8.21 33.66
CA GLY A 296 -1.36 -7.00 34.42
C GLY A 296 -2.60 -6.28 33.88
N LEU A 297 -2.86 -6.45 32.58
CA LEU A 297 -4.04 -6.03 31.84
C LEU A 297 -5.38 -6.37 32.51
N PHE A 298 -5.62 -7.63 32.92
CA PHE A 298 -6.90 -8.02 33.50
C PHE A 298 -7.12 -7.40 34.88
N SER A 299 -6.06 -7.38 35.69
CA SER A 299 -6.09 -6.77 37.04
C SER A 299 -6.30 -5.26 36.95
N ALA A 300 -5.49 -4.56 36.16
CA ALA A 300 -5.57 -3.11 35.99
C ALA A 300 -6.91 -2.68 35.38
N ARG A 301 -7.50 -3.44 34.44
CA ARG A 301 -8.84 -3.13 33.91
C ARG A 301 -9.93 -3.30 34.97
N ARG A 302 -9.87 -4.35 35.81
CA ARG A 302 -10.83 -4.52 36.91
C ARG A 302 -10.67 -3.41 37.97
N GLN A 303 -9.44 -3.00 38.26
CA GLN A 303 -9.14 -1.85 39.11
C GLN A 303 -9.69 -0.55 38.51
N LEU A 304 -9.55 -0.34 37.19
CA LEU A 304 -10.10 0.81 36.47
C LEU A 304 -11.63 0.88 36.56
N CYS A 305 -12.32 -0.24 36.31
CA CYS A 305 -13.77 -0.32 36.44
C CYS A 305 -14.21 -0.02 37.88
N ASN A 306 -13.63 -0.71 38.87
CA ASN A 306 -13.95 -0.49 40.28
C ASN A 306 -13.69 0.96 40.71
N ALA A 307 -12.56 1.55 40.31
CA ALA A 307 -12.21 2.94 40.61
C ALA A 307 -13.21 3.94 40.00
N ARG A 308 -13.73 3.65 38.79
CA ARG A 308 -14.75 4.48 38.16
C ARG A 308 -16.10 4.38 38.87
N GLU A 309 -16.57 3.16 39.15
CA GLU A 309 -17.83 2.90 39.85
C GLU A 309 -17.84 3.48 41.27
N GLN A 310 -16.72 3.31 42.00
CA GLN A 310 -16.53 3.86 43.35
C GLN A 310 -16.16 5.35 43.35
N ARG A 311 -16.01 5.98 42.17
CA ARG A 311 -15.63 7.38 41.98
C ARG A 311 -14.32 7.77 42.67
N SER A 312 -13.33 6.86 42.75
CA SER A 312 -12.12 7.04 43.57
C SER A 312 -11.14 8.13 43.07
N GLY A 313 -11.38 8.73 41.91
CA GLY A 313 -10.49 9.73 41.30
C GLY A 313 -9.28 9.14 40.56
N ASP A 314 -8.82 7.94 40.94
CA ASP A 314 -7.61 7.31 40.39
C ASP A 314 -7.79 6.70 38.98
N ALA A 315 -9.02 6.57 38.49
CA ALA A 315 -9.33 5.91 37.22
C ALA A 315 -8.49 6.42 36.01
N PRO A 316 -8.23 7.73 35.80
CA PRO A 316 -7.35 8.19 34.73
C PRO A 316 -5.89 7.71 34.86
N ILE A 317 -5.39 7.53 36.09
CA ILE A 317 -4.03 7.03 36.37
C ILE A 317 -3.95 5.55 36.02
N ILE A 318 -4.95 4.76 36.44
CA ILE A 318 -5.03 3.33 36.13
C ILE A 318 -5.21 3.11 34.61
N LEU A 319 -5.96 3.99 33.93
CA LEU A 319 -6.11 3.98 32.47
C LEU A 319 -4.77 4.26 31.76
N ALA A 320 -3.95 5.18 32.26
CA ALA A 320 -2.61 5.44 31.73
C ALA A 320 -1.68 4.24 31.91
N GLN A 321 -1.70 3.60 33.09
CA GLN A 321 -0.96 2.36 33.35
C GLN A 321 -1.42 1.20 32.45
N LEU A 322 -2.73 1.06 32.21
CA LEU A 322 -3.27 0.06 31.29
C LEU A 322 -2.75 0.26 29.86
N ARG A 323 -2.66 1.52 29.40
CA ARG A 323 -2.11 1.86 28.07
C ARG A 323 -0.62 1.51 27.97
N ASP A 324 0.17 1.84 29.00
CA ASP A 324 1.61 1.51 29.04
C ASP A 324 1.85 -0.02 29.05
N ILE A 325 1.03 -0.78 29.79
CA ILE A 325 1.06 -2.26 29.76
C ILE A 325 0.75 -2.77 28.34
N ILE A 326 -0.26 -2.21 27.66
CA ILE A 326 -0.61 -2.60 26.28
C ILE A 326 0.55 -2.33 25.32
N GLU A 327 1.12 -1.12 25.35
CA GLU A 327 2.17 -0.68 24.43
C GLU A 327 3.47 -1.47 24.60
N ASN A 328 3.78 -1.89 25.82
CA ASN A 328 4.97 -2.68 26.15
C ASN A 328 4.73 -4.22 26.17
N SER A 329 3.51 -4.70 25.89
CA SER A 329 3.17 -6.13 25.94
C SER A 329 3.59 -6.94 24.72
N ASP A 330 3.88 -8.22 24.96
CA ASP A 330 4.27 -9.20 23.93
C ASP A 330 3.10 -9.61 23.00
N ALA A 331 1.85 -9.26 23.37
CA ALA A 331 0.63 -9.59 22.64
C ALA A 331 0.65 -9.08 21.18
N ARG A 332 1.25 -7.91 20.93
CA ARG A 332 1.39 -7.33 19.59
C ARG A 332 2.35 -8.14 18.69
N ARG A 333 3.36 -8.79 19.27
CA ARG A 333 4.31 -9.67 18.57
C ARG A 333 3.62 -10.98 18.18
N ILE A 334 2.81 -11.53 19.08
CA ILE A 334 2.00 -12.73 18.90
C ILE A 334 0.97 -12.52 17.78
N ALA A 335 0.07 -11.55 17.90
CA ALA A 335 -1.00 -11.34 16.90
C ALA A 335 -0.48 -11.19 15.44
N LYS A 336 0.74 -10.65 15.27
CA LYS A 336 1.42 -10.49 13.98
C LYS A 336 1.90 -11.82 13.36
N LYS A 337 2.12 -12.89 14.14
CA LYS A 337 2.99 -14.04 13.80
C LYS A 337 2.45 -15.13 12.85
N ASP A 338 1.19 -15.55 12.76
CA ASP A 338 -0.04 -15.17 13.47
C ASP A 338 -1.08 -14.84 12.39
N ALA A 339 -1.42 -13.55 12.25
CA ALA A 339 -1.92 -13.02 10.98
C ALA A 339 -1.02 -13.44 9.78
N ARG A 340 0.32 -13.47 9.96
CA ARG A 340 1.29 -13.97 8.96
C ARG A 340 1.17 -15.47 8.67
N TRP A 341 0.77 -16.32 9.62
CA TRP A 341 0.48 -17.73 9.32
C TRP A 341 -0.85 -17.85 8.58
N SER A 342 -1.87 -17.16 9.08
CA SER A 342 -3.21 -17.12 8.49
C SER A 342 -3.17 -16.72 7.02
N LEU A 343 -2.42 -15.67 6.69
CA LEU A 343 -2.22 -15.23 5.31
C LEU A 343 -1.58 -16.32 4.44
N ARG A 344 -0.49 -16.96 4.91
CA ARG A 344 0.20 -18.03 4.15
C ARG A 344 -0.72 -19.21 3.83
N GLN A 345 -1.56 -19.61 4.78
CA GLN A 345 -2.46 -20.76 4.62
C GLN A 345 -3.70 -20.48 3.76
N LEU A 346 -4.07 -19.21 3.59
CA LEU A 346 -5.26 -18.80 2.84
C LEU A 346 -4.96 -18.34 1.41
N VAL A 347 -3.69 -18.19 1.04
CA VAL A 347 -3.26 -17.82 -0.33
C VAL A 347 -3.85 -18.76 -1.39
N PRO A 348 -3.72 -20.11 -1.31
CA PRO A 348 -4.23 -21.01 -2.36
C PRO A 348 -5.74 -20.94 -2.56
N LEU A 349 -6.51 -20.73 -1.47
CA LEU A 349 -7.96 -20.52 -1.53
C LEU A 349 -8.31 -19.21 -2.23
N ALA A 350 -7.51 -18.16 -2.03
CA ALA A 350 -7.71 -16.87 -2.68
C ALA A 350 -7.26 -16.88 -4.16
N ASP A 351 -6.25 -17.67 -4.53
CA ASP A 351 -5.89 -17.90 -5.94
C ASP A 351 -7.04 -18.60 -6.67
N ALA A 352 -7.53 -19.72 -6.13
CA ALA A 352 -8.66 -20.44 -6.71
C ALA A 352 -9.90 -19.55 -6.85
N ALA A 353 -10.30 -18.85 -5.78
CA ALA A 353 -11.45 -17.93 -5.84
C ALA A 353 -11.27 -16.83 -6.90
N THR A 354 -10.05 -16.34 -7.12
CA THR A 354 -9.74 -15.38 -8.20
C THR A 354 -9.97 -16.04 -9.56
N VAL A 355 -9.50 -17.28 -9.78
CA VAL A 355 -9.73 -18.04 -11.03
C VAL A 355 -11.22 -18.27 -11.30
N PHE A 356 -12.03 -18.64 -10.30
CA PHE A 356 -13.47 -18.84 -10.47
C PHE A 356 -14.19 -17.56 -10.94
N VAL A 357 -13.93 -16.43 -10.28
CA VAL A 357 -14.59 -15.16 -10.62
C VAL A 357 -14.05 -14.61 -11.96
N TYR A 358 -12.76 -14.79 -12.24
CA TYR A 358 -12.16 -14.44 -13.53
C TYR A 358 -12.74 -15.27 -14.69
N TYR A 359 -12.82 -16.60 -14.56
CA TYR A 359 -13.47 -17.48 -15.54
C TYR A 359 -14.90 -17.05 -15.84
N HIS A 360 -15.67 -16.62 -14.83
CA HIS A 360 -17.03 -16.12 -15.05
C HIS A 360 -17.06 -14.87 -15.92
N SER A 361 -16.22 -13.87 -15.61
CA SER A 361 -16.08 -12.65 -16.41
C SER A 361 -15.61 -12.95 -17.84
N LEU A 362 -14.64 -13.86 -17.98
CA LEU A 362 -14.10 -14.31 -19.27
C LEU A 362 -15.18 -15.00 -20.13
N LYS A 363 -16.00 -15.86 -19.52
CA LYS A 363 -17.14 -16.53 -20.20
C LYS A 363 -18.20 -15.54 -20.69
N LYS A 364 -18.53 -14.54 -19.85
CA LYS A 364 -19.47 -13.46 -20.20
C LYS A 364 -18.91 -12.59 -21.34
N MET A 365 -17.64 -12.22 -21.27
CA MET A 365 -16.91 -11.51 -22.31
C MET A 365 -16.89 -12.29 -23.63
N ALA A 366 -16.54 -13.58 -23.59
CA ALA A 366 -16.56 -14.46 -24.77
C ALA A 366 -17.96 -14.58 -25.40
N GLY A 367 -19.01 -14.66 -24.58
CA GLY A 367 -20.40 -14.64 -25.05
C GLY A 367 -20.75 -13.36 -25.81
N CYS A 368 -20.42 -12.19 -25.23
CA CYS A 368 -20.61 -10.89 -25.86
C CYS A 368 -19.85 -10.79 -27.20
N LEU A 369 -18.57 -11.18 -27.23
CA LEU A 369 -17.74 -11.12 -28.44
C LEU A 369 -18.26 -12.03 -29.57
N ARG A 370 -18.73 -13.25 -29.25
CA ARG A 370 -19.35 -14.16 -30.23
C ARG A 370 -20.64 -13.60 -30.82
N GLN A 371 -21.38 -12.79 -30.06
CA GLN A 371 -22.57 -12.07 -30.51
C GLN A 371 -22.25 -10.74 -31.21
N LYS A 372 -20.96 -10.40 -31.38
CA LYS A 372 -20.47 -9.10 -31.87
C LYS A 372 -20.94 -7.89 -31.03
N GLY A 373 -21.27 -8.13 -29.76
CA GLY A 373 -21.65 -7.09 -28.80
C GLY A 373 -20.47 -6.23 -28.36
N ASN A 374 -20.77 -5.11 -27.70
CA ASN A 374 -19.77 -4.15 -27.26
C ASN A 374 -19.38 -4.39 -25.79
N LEU A 375 -18.08 -4.60 -25.53
CA LEU A 375 -17.57 -4.79 -24.15
C LEU A 375 -17.80 -3.59 -23.23
N LEU A 376 -18.02 -2.40 -23.79
CA LEU A 376 -18.31 -1.19 -23.03
C LEU A 376 -19.75 -1.15 -22.52
N ASP A 377 -20.65 -1.98 -23.04
CA ASP A 377 -22.03 -2.06 -22.55
C ASP A 377 -22.06 -2.49 -21.07
N PHE A 378 -21.07 -3.28 -20.63
CA PHE A 378 -20.88 -3.66 -19.22
C PHE A 378 -20.48 -2.49 -18.29
N LEU A 379 -20.21 -1.29 -18.82
CA LEU A 379 -19.83 -0.11 -18.01
C LEU A 379 -21.05 0.69 -17.51
N HIS A 380 -22.22 0.49 -18.12
CA HIS A 380 -23.38 1.39 -17.95
C HIS A 380 -24.23 1.10 -16.72
N ASP A 381 -24.28 -0.16 -16.25
CA ASP A 381 -25.04 -0.53 -15.05
C ASP A 381 -24.20 -1.34 -14.04
N PRO A 382 -24.49 -1.25 -12.72
CA PRO A 382 -23.69 -1.93 -11.69
C PRO A 382 -23.71 -3.46 -11.77
N GLN A 383 -24.79 -4.06 -12.29
CA GLN A 383 -24.97 -5.51 -12.34
C GLN A 383 -24.14 -6.12 -13.47
N SER A 384 -24.09 -5.46 -14.62
CA SER A 384 -23.21 -5.82 -15.75
C SER A 384 -21.73 -5.55 -15.41
N LEU A 385 -21.42 -4.45 -14.72
CA LEU A 385 -20.05 -4.20 -14.24
C LEU A 385 -19.61 -5.28 -13.23
N GLN A 386 -20.53 -5.73 -12.37
CA GLN A 386 -20.31 -6.84 -11.45
C GLN A 386 -20.02 -8.16 -12.17
N ASP A 387 -20.56 -8.43 -13.35
CA ASP A 387 -20.20 -9.62 -14.15
C ASP A 387 -18.75 -9.59 -14.63
N MET A 388 -18.17 -8.40 -14.85
CA MET A 388 -16.78 -8.20 -15.31
C MET A 388 -15.74 -8.11 -14.17
N ARG A 389 -16.18 -8.15 -12.91
CA ARG A 389 -15.34 -7.94 -11.71
C ARG A 389 -14.09 -8.84 -11.61
N GLY A 390 -14.09 -10.01 -12.24
CA GLY A 390 -13.00 -10.97 -12.19
C GLY A 390 -11.71 -10.47 -12.82
N ILE A 391 -11.82 -9.64 -13.87
CA ILE A 391 -10.68 -9.02 -14.56
C ILE A 391 -9.96 -8.06 -13.60
N GLY A 392 -10.71 -7.14 -12.98
CA GLY A 392 -10.15 -6.19 -12.01
C GLY A 392 -9.65 -6.87 -10.74
N ALA A 393 -10.30 -7.95 -10.29
CA ALA A 393 -9.81 -8.75 -9.16
C ALA A 393 -8.46 -9.42 -9.45
N ARG A 394 -8.27 -9.98 -10.66
CA ARG A 394 -6.99 -10.58 -11.07
C ARG A 394 -5.90 -9.52 -11.19
N LEU A 395 -6.17 -8.40 -11.86
CA LEU A 395 -5.25 -7.25 -11.94
C LEU A 395 -4.84 -6.73 -10.57
N ARG A 396 -5.80 -6.46 -9.68
CA ARG A 396 -5.51 -5.99 -8.31
C ARG A 396 -4.65 -7.00 -7.54
N ARG A 397 -4.87 -8.31 -7.71
CA ARG A 397 -4.03 -9.36 -7.11
C ARG A 397 -2.59 -9.33 -7.63
N ARG A 398 -2.38 -9.06 -8.93
CA ARG A 398 -1.03 -8.86 -9.51
C ARG A 398 -0.30 -7.69 -8.86
N ILE A 399 -0.98 -6.55 -8.75
CA ILE A 399 -0.43 -5.31 -8.17
C ILE A 399 -0.09 -5.52 -6.68
N ASP A 400 -0.99 -6.13 -5.91
CA ASP A 400 -0.75 -6.46 -4.49
C ASP A 400 0.39 -7.47 -4.29
N TRP A 401 0.59 -8.39 -5.23
CA TRP A 401 1.70 -9.35 -5.18
C TRP A 401 3.04 -8.70 -5.57
N LEU A 402 3.07 -7.87 -6.62
CA LEU A 402 4.27 -7.11 -7.00
C LEU A 402 4.70 -6.18 -5.84
N GLY A 403 3.74 -5.42 -5.27
CA GLY A 403 3.94 -4.62 -4.06
C GLY A 403 4.17 -5.41 -2.75
N ARG A 404 4.25 -6.75 -2.81
CA ARG A 404 4.71 -7.61 -1.71
C ARG A 404 6.14 -8.09 -1.94
N VAL A 405 6.52 -8.49 -3.16
CA VAL A 405 7.89 -8.94 -3.45
C VAL A 405 8.90 -7.79 -3.40
N SER A 406 8.45 -6.57 -3.70
CA SER A 406 9.20 -5.31 -3.55
C SER A 406 9.28 -4.77 -2.12
N ARG A 407 8.97 -5.58 -1.10
CA ARG A 407 9.09 -5.14 0.30
C ARG A 407 10.45 -5.45 0.88
N GLU A 408 10.97 -4.52 1.65
CA GLU A 408 12.13 -4.70 2.52
C GLU A 408 11.70 -5.26 3.89
N GLU A 409 12.66 -5.63 4.74
CA GLU A 409 12.40 -6.34 6.00
C GLU A 409 11.53 -5.56 7.00
N ASP A 410 11.64 -4.23 7.00
CA ASP A 410 10.80 -3.33 7.79
C ASP A 410 9.34 -3.25 7.29
N GLY A 411 9.09 -3.74 6.07
CA GLY A 411 7.78 -3.84 5.43
C GLY A 411 7.45 -2.70 4.47
N ARG A 412 8.31 -1.69 4.30
CA ARG A 412 8.17 -0.63 3.29
C ARG A 412 8.30 -1.19 1.88
N ILE A 413 7.71 -0.52 0.89
CA ILE A 413 7.89 -0.86 -0.52
C ILE A 413 9.07 -0.03 -1.05
N ASP A 414 10.16 -0.70 -1.42
CA ASP A 414 11.32 -0.09 -2.09
C ASP A 414 11.70 -0.97 -3.27
N ALA A 415 11.46 -0.46 -4.47
CA ALA A 415 11.97 -1.02 -5.71
C ALA A 415 12.61 0.08 -6.57
N ARG A 416 13.36 1.01 -5.96
CA ARG A 416 14.22 1.93 -6.71
C ARG A 416 15.04 1.17 -7.75
N ALA A 417 15.20 1.70 -8.95
CA ALA A 417 15.77 0.97 -10.09
C ALA A 417 17.07 0.22 -9.73
N LEU A 418 17.21 -1.03 -10.21
CA LEU A 418 18.39 -1.89 -10.01
C LEU A 418 18.79 -2.22 -8.55
N THR A 419 17.95 -1.89 -7.55
CA THR A 419 18.11 -2.40 -6.17
C THR A 419 17.77 -3.89 -6.06
N PRO A 420 18.09 -4.57 -4.93
CA PRO A 420 17.58 -5.92 -4.68
C PRO A 420 16.05 -6.03 -4.69
N GLY A 421 15.34 -5.00 -4.19
CA GLY A 421 13.87 -4.94 -4.23
C GLY A 421 13.31 -4.82 -5.66
N PHE A 422 13.98 -4.05 -6.52
CA PHE A 422 13.69 -4.01 -7.95
C PHE A 422 13.99 -5.34 -8.63
N THR A 423 15.15 -5.97 -8.40
CA THR A 423 15.48 -7.29 -8.97
C THR A 423 14.42 -8.35 -8.65
N ARG A 424 13.88 -8.37 -7.42
CA ARG A 424 12.74 -9.23 -7.05
C ARG A 424 11.46 -8.90 -7.83
N ALA A 425 11.19 -7.61 -8.04
CA ALA A 425 10.06 -7.14 -8.85
C ALA A 425 10.19 -7.53 -10.34
N THR A 426 11.39 -7.43 -10.90
CA THR A 426 11.72 -7.80 -12.29
C THR A 426 11.52 -9.30 -12.52
N ILE A 427 12.06 -10.15 -11.64
CA ILE A 427 11.86 -11.62 -11.69
C ILE A 427 10.36 -11.96 -11.63
N GLU A 428 9.62 -11.36 -10.70
CA GLU A 428 8.18 -11.60 -10.57
C GLU A 428 7.40 -11.09 -11.79
N THR A 429 7.79 -9.97 -12.38
CA THR A 429 7.16 -9.42 -13.61
C THR A 429 7.37 -10.39 -14.78
N ILE A 430 8.59 -10.87 -15.01
CA ILE A 430 8.89 -11.88 -16.04
C ILE A 430 8.10 -13.17 -15.78
N ARG A 431 8.04 -13.63 -14.53
CA ARG A 431 7.24 -14.80 -14.14
C ARG A 431 5.76 -14.61 -14.48
N GLN A 432 5.19 -13.43 -14.27
CA GLN A 432 3.80 -13.14 -14.63
C GLN A 432 3.58 -13.06 -16.15
N ILE A 433 4.54 -12.52 -16.92
CA ILE A 433 4.54 -12.54 -18.39
C ILE A 433 4.52 -14.00 -18.89
N ASN A 434 5.38 -14.86 -18.33
CA ASN A 434 5.44 -16.27 -18.70
C ASN A 434 4.17 -17.07 -18.34
N VAL A 435 3.54 -16.77 -17.21
CA VAL A 435 2.25 -17.37 -16.80
C VAL A 435 1.13 -16.96 -17.75
N ALA A 436 1.16 -15.73 -18.26
CA ALA A 436 0.19 -15.21 -19.22
C ALA A 436 0.37 -15.77 -20.66
N GLY A 437 1.41 -16.57 -20.92
CA GLY A 437 1.67 -17.15 -22.25
C GLY A 437 2.46 -16.25 -23.21
N LEU A 438 2.88 -15.07 -22.74
CA LEU A 438 3.65 -14.09 -23.52
C LEU A 438 5.14 -14.45 -23.55
N GLU A 439 5.82 -14.01 -24.60
CA GLU A 439 7.26 -14.16 -24.75
C GLU A 439 7.98 -12.99 -24.07
N ALA A 440 8.83 -13.29 -23.09
CA ALA A 440 9.50 -12.28 -22.28
C ALA A 440 10.91 -11.96 -22.80
N PHE A 441 11.25 -10.67 -22.83
CA PHE A 441 12.55 -10.15 -23.22
C PHE A 441 13.08 -9.18 -22.16
N ILE A 442 14.40 -8.99 -22.15
CA ILE A 442 15.08 -7.90 -21.45
C ILE A 442 16.05 -7.21 -22.41
N ASP A 443 16.08 -5.88 -22.36
CA ASP A 443 16.94 -5.06 -23.21
C ASP A 443 18.26 -4.64 -22.53
N LYS A 444 19.15 -3.99 -23.30
CA LYS A 444 20.47 -3.55 -22.84
C LYS A 444 20.46 -2.50 -21.73
N VAL A 445 19.33 -1.87 -21.38
CA VAL A 445 19.25 -0.93 -20.25
C VAL A 445 18.52 -1.53 -19.04
N GLY A 446 17.75 -2.60 -19.24
CA GLY A 446 17.04 -3.33 -18.19
C GLY A 446 15.51 -3.23 -18.26
N ASN A 447 14.95 -2.69 -19.34
CA ASN A 447 13.50 -2.75 -19.59
C ASN A 447 13.09 -4.21 -19.78
N VAL A 448 11.90 -4.57 -19.28
CA VAL A 448 11.31 -5.90 -19.52
C VAL A 448 10.13 -5.77 -20.48
N HIS A 449 10.11 -6.59 -21.52
CA HIS A 449 9.03 -6.60 -22.51
C HIS A 449 8.33 -7.96 -22.54
N GLY A 450 7.01 -7.97 -22.68
CA GLY A 450 6.19 -9.15 -22.87
C GLY A 450 5.41 -9.04 -24.17
N LEU A 451 5.72 -9.88 -25.16
CA LEU A 451 5.07 -9.86 -26.48
C LEU A 451 4.02 -10.97 -26.58
N LEU A 452 2.83 -10.62 -27.07
CA LEU A 452 1.79 -11.59 -27.45
C LEU A 452 2.07 -12.05 -28.88
N LEU A 453 2.73 -13.21 -29.02
CA LEU A 453 3.16 -13.77 -30.31
C LEU A 453 2.41 -15.08 -30.61
N SER A 454 2.00 -15.21 -31.88
CA SER A 454 1.48 -16.47 -32.42
C SER A 454 2.59 -17.52 -32.50
N GLU A 455 2.23 -18.80 -32.64
CA GLU A 455 3.24 -19.85 -32.78
C GLU A 455 4.08 -19.69 -34.06
N SER A 456 3.48 -19.15 -35.13
CA SER A 456 4.19 -18.85 -36.38
C SER A 456 5.17 -17.67 -36.21
N GLN A 457 4.75 -16.56 -35.60
CA GLN A 457 5.63 -15.42 -35.30
C GLN A 457 6.78 -15.82 -34.36
N ARG A 458 6.49 -16.59 -33.30
CA ARG A 458 7.49 -17.08 -32.35
C ARG A 458 8.54 -17.97 -33.05
N LYS A 459 8.11 -18.85 -33.97
CA LYS A 459 9.01 -19.67 -34.80
C LYS A 459 9.84 -18.81 -35.76
N ALA A 460 9.21 -17.90 -36.50
CA ALA A 460 9.89 -17.02 -37.45
C ALA A 460 10.96 -16.16 -36.76
N LEU A 461 10.63 -15.54 -35.62
CA LEU A 461 11.56 -14.77 -34.81
C LEU A 461 12.73 -15.63 -34.29
N SER A 462 12.46 -16.86 -33.81
CA SER A 462 13.49 -17.81 -33.34
C SER A 462 14.47 -18.26 -34.43
N ARG A 463 14.10 -18.15 -35.71
CA ARG A 463 14.91 -18.50 -36.88
C ARG A 463 15.55 -17.28 -37.55
N GLY A 464 15.23 -16.07 -37.11
CA GLY A 464 15.64 -14.82 -37.78
C GLY A 464 14.93 -14.56 -39.11
N GLU A 465 13.79 -15.21 -39.36
CA GLU A 465 12.96 -14.98 -40.55
C GLU A 465 12.22 -13.62 -40.50
N VAL A 466 12.00 -13.08 -39.28
CA VAL A 466 11.40 -11.78 -39.01
C VAL A 466 12.20 -11.08 -37.90
N ARG A 467 12.39 -9.76 -37.97
CA ARG A 467 13.08 -8.99 -36.93
C ARG A 467 12.11 -8.51 -35.85
N LEU A 468 12.60 -8.37 -34.63
CA LEU A 468 11.83 -7.90 -33.49
C LEU A 468 11.27 -6.48 -33.72
N ALA A 469 12.11 -5.57 -34.22
CA ALA A 469 11.72 -4.21 -34.60
C ALA A 469 10.58 -4.13 -35.64
N ASP A 470 10.47 -5.10 -36.56
CA ASP A 470 9.41 -5.09 -37.57
C ASP A 470 8.04 -5.45 -36.96
N LEU A 471 8.03 -6.34 -35.95
CA LEU A 471 6.82 -6.73 -35.21
C LEU A 471 6.34 -5.61 -34.27
N THR A 472 7.25 -4.94 -33.58
CA THR A 472 6.93 -3.92 -32.57
C THR A 472 6.56 -2.57 -33.21
N ALA A 473 7.21 -2.19 -34.32
CA ALA A 473 6.86 -0.98 -35.07
C ALA A 473 5.43 -1.00 -35.64
N ASN A 474 4.90 -2.19 -35.95
CA ASN A 474 3.49 -2.41 -36.30
C ASN A 474 2.69 -3.02 -35.12
N GLY A 475 2.95 -2.57 -33.89
CA GLY A 475 2.28 -3.09 -32.70
C GLY A 475 1.84 -2.02 -31.71
N ILE A 476 0.84 -2.34 -30.88
CA ILE A 476 0.43 -1.52 -29.75
C ILE A 476 1.25 -1.89 -28.50
N CYS A 477 1.89 -0.88 -27.90
CA CYS A 477 2.72 -1.04 -26.71
C CYS A 477 1.98 -0.57 -25.46
N HIS A 478 1.74 -1.46 -24.51
CA HIS A 478 1.22 -1.12 -23.19
C HIS A 478 2.39 -0.84 -22.23
N GLY A 479 2.69 0.43 -21.99
CA GLY A 479 3.91 0.86 -21.29
C GLY A 479 3.63 1.59 -19.97
N SER A 480 4.52 1.39 -18.99
CA SER A 480 4.80 2.26 -17.83
C SER A 480 5.98 1.65 -17.04
N HIS A 481 6.23 2.05 -15.79
CA HIS A 481 7.37 1.59 -14.98
C HIS A 481 7.01 0.59 -13.86
N ILE A 482 8.01 -0.10 -13.29
CA ILE A 482 7.85 -0.93 -12.06
C ILE A 482 8.76 -0.53 -10.91
N ASP A 483 9.78 0.29 -11.18
CA ASP A 483 10.56 0.95 -10.13
C ASP A 483 9.72 1.99 -9.39
N THR A 484 10.19 2.35 -8.20
CA THR A 484 9.47 3.23 -7.28
C THR A 484 10.43 4.15 -6.56
N VAL A 485 9.92 5.24 -5.99
CA VAL A 485 10.56 5.91 -4.85
C VAL A 485 10.72 4.97 -3.63
N ASN A 486 11.42 5.46 -2.61
CA ASN A 486 11.51 4.84 -1.28
C ASN A 486 10.17 4.98 -0.52
N ASP A 487 9.72 3.92 0.15
CA ASP A 487 8.44 3.81 0.86
C ASP A 487 7.20 4.14 0.01
N ALA A 488 7.18 3.60 -1.21
CA ALA A 488 6.20 3.95 -2.22
C ALA A 488 4.81 3.31 -2.04
N GLY A 489 3.85 3.84 -2.79
CA GLY A 489 2.57 3.20 -3.05
C GLY A 489 2.71 1.89 -3.85
N LYS A 490 1.57 1.21 -4.06
CA LYS A 490 1.53 -0.03 -4.87
C LYS A 490 1.24 0.20 -6.34
N PHE A 491 0.64 1.34 -6.69
CA PHE A 491 -0.02 1.57 -7.98
C PHE A 491 0.79 2.40 -8.98
N ASP A 492 1.66 3.29 -8.51
CA ASP A 492 2.55 4.12 -9.36
C ASP A 492 3.34 3.24 -10.32
N GLY A 493 3.29 3.57 -11.61
CA GLY A 493 3.79 2.79 -12.77
C GLY A 493 3.12 1.42 -12.98
N ARG A 494 3.12 0.62 -11.92
CA ARG A 494 2.70 -0.78 -11.85
C ARG A 494 1.28 -1.02 -12.30
N LEU A 495 0.39 -0.05 -12.10
CA LEU A 495 -0.97 -0.08 -12.65
C LEU A 495 -0.94 -0.17 -14.18
N GLY A 496 -0.09 0.60 -14.86
CA GLY A 496 0.06 0.59 -16.32
C GLY A 496 0.64 -0.72 -16.83
N VAL A 497 1.80 -1.10 -16.29
CA VAL A 497 2.51 -2.34 -16.64
C VAL A 497 1.62 -3.57 -16.48
N LEU A 498 0.98 -3.70 -15.31
CA LEU A 498 0.16 -4.87 -15.02
C LEU A 498 -1.22 -4.84 -15.69
N SER A 499 -1.76 -3.66 -16.02
CA SER A 499 -2.97 -3.57 -16.86
C SER A 499 -2.70 -3.96 -18.31
N GLY A 500 -1.53 -3.58 -18.85
CA GLY A 500 -1.03 -4.06 -20.14
C GLY A 500 -0.91 -5.57 -20.16
N LEU A 501 -0.19 -6.14 -19.19
CA LEU A 501 -0.07 -7.59 -19.05
C LEU A 501 -1.43 -8.29 -18.88
N GLU A 502 -2.32 -7.76 -18.06
CA GLU A 502 -3.65 -8.33 -17.85
C GLU A 502 -4.50 -8.26 -19.14
N THR A 503 -4.41 -7.16 -19.91
CA THR A 503 -5.08 -7.01 -21.20
C THR A 503 -4.65 -8.10 -22.18
N LEU A 504 -3.34 -8.32 -22.33
CA LEU A 504 -2.79 -9.34 -23.22
C LEU A 504 -3.10 -10.77 -22.75
N HIS A 505 -3.10 -11.00 -21.43
CA HIS A 505 -3.51 -12.28 -20.85
C HIS A 505 -5.02 -12.55 -21.04
N VAL A 506 -5.89 -11.54 -20.94
CA VAL A 506 -7.32 -11.70 -21.26
C VAL A 506 -7.50 -12.10 -22.73
N LEU A 507 -6.78 -11.48 -23.65
CA LEU A 507 -6.83 -11.83 -25.07
C LEU A 507 -6.32 -13.26 -25.31
N GLU A 508 -5.21 -13.65 -24.69
CA GLU A 508 -4.66 -15.00 -24.81
C GLU A 508 -5.57 -16.06 -24.17
N ASP A 509 -6.19 -15.77 -23.03
CA ASP A 509 -7.18 -16.64 -22.39
C ASP A 509 -8.45 -16.80 -23.26
N LEU A 510 -8.92 -15.73 -23.91
CA LEU A 510 -10.03 -15.78 -24.86
C LEU A 510 -9.69 -16.68 -26.08
N ARG A 511 -8.47 -16.58 -26.61
CA ARG A 511 -8.00 -17.45 -27.69
C ARG A 511 -7.89 -18.90 -27.23
N ARG A 512 -7.24 -19.13 -26.10
CA ARG A 512 -6.87 -20.45 -25.58
C ARG A 512 -8.04 -21.29 -25.07
N TYR A 513 -9.05 -20.64 -24.48
CA TYR A 513 -10.15 -21.32 -23.80
C TYR A 513 -11.52 -21.13 -24.46
N PHE A 514 -11.67 -20.15 -25.36
CA PHE A 514 -12.94 -19.83 -26.01
C PHE A 514 -12.83 -19.73 -27.54
N ASP A 515 -11.71 -20.14 -28.13
CA ASP A 515 -11.47 -20.14 -29.58
C ASP A 515 -11.73 -18.77 -30.23
N LEU A 516 -11.50 -17.68 -29.48
CA LEU A 516 -11.66 -16.31 -29.96
C LEU A 516 -10.30 -15.74 -30.35
N PRO A 517 -9.92 -15.74 -31.64
CA PRO A 517 -8.62 -15.25 -32.07
C PRO A 517 -8.47 -13.77 -31.76
N TRP A 518 -7.25 -13.40 -31.36
CA TRP A 518 -6.75 -12.03 -31.35
C TRP A 518 -5.89 -11.73 -32.59
N GLU A 519 -5.45 -12.77 -33.31
CA GLU A 519 -4.75 -12.67 -34.59
C GLU A 519 -5.74 -12.23 -35.70
N ALA A 520 -5.44 -11.12 -36.36
CA ALA A 520 -5.99 -10.79 -37.68
C ALA A 520 -4.95 -11.07 -38.76
N ASP A 521 -5.41 -11.23 -40.01
CA ASP A 521 -4.56 -11.49 -41.19
C ASP A 521 -3.50 -10.37 -41.46
N GLY A 522 -3.55 -9.26 -40.72
CA GLY A 522 -2.67 -8.10 -40.84
C GLY A 522 -1.30 -8.17 -40.14
N GLY A 523 -1.12 -9.08 -39.18
CA GLY A 523 0.16 -9.18 -38.45
C GLY A 523 0.47 -7.99 -37.53
N VAL A 524 -0.54 -7.25 -37.08
CA VAL A 524 -0.40 -6.25 -35.99
C VAL A 524 -0.04 -6.98 -34.68
N CYS A 525 0.98 -6.48 -33.97
CA CYS A 525 1.42 -7.04 -32.69
C CYS A 525 0.76 -6.32 -31.49
N ALA A 526 0.70 -6.97 -30.33
CA ALA A 526 0.43 -6.29 -29.07
C ALA A 526 1.41 -6.78 -28.00
N TYR A 527 1.96 -5.84 -27.24
CA TYR A 527 3.00 -6.13 -26.25
C TYR A 527 2.94 -5.17 -25.08
N MET A 528 3.57 -5.53 -23.98
CA MET A 528 3.73 -4.67 -22.82
C MET A 528 5.21 -4.41 -22.53
N SER A 529 5.49 -3.25 -21.95
CA SER A 529 6.83 -2.83 -21.53
C SER A 529 6.78 -2.34 -20.09
N ALA A 530 7.61 -2.93 -19.23
CA ALA A 530 8.00 -2.38 -17.94
C ALA A 530 9.30 -1.60 -18.16
N PHE A 531 9.18 -0.29 -18.29
CA PHE A 531 10.33 0.59 -18.39
C PHE A 531 11.04 0.70 -17.03
N ILE A 532 12.33 1.02 -17.07
CA ILE A 532 13.18 1.16 -15.88
C ILE A 532 13.69 2.60 -15.68
N GLY A 533 13.62 3.07 -14.43
CA GLY A 533 14.27 4.31 -13.98
C GLY A 533 13.45 5.57 -14.22
N GLU A 534 12.13 5.43 -14.42
CA GLU A 534 11.20 6.55 -14.56
C GLU A 534 11.31 7.51 -13.36
N GLU A 535 11.45 6.94 -12.15
CA GLU A 535 11.51 7.64 -10.86
C GLU A 535 12.83 8.38 -10.61
N MET A 536 13.72 8.45 -11.61
CA MET A 536 14.98 9.21 -11.62
C MET A 536 15.91 8.94 -10.43
N THR A 537 15.98 7.68 -9.98
CA THR A 537 16.89 7.25 -8.90
C THR A 537 18.36 7.21 -9.34
N PHE A 538 18.62 7.20 -10.65
CA PHE A 538 19.91 7.42 -11.29
C PHE A 538 19.88 8.71 -12.09
N THR A 539 21.00 9.44 -12.12
CA THR A 539 21.15 10.72 -12.82
C THR A 539 22.51 10.83 -13.51
N GLY A 540 22.68 11.90 -14.30
CA GLY A 540 23.88 12.18 -15.11
C GLY A 540 23.67 11.91 -16.60
N GLU A 541 24.68 12.27 -17.40
CA GLU A 541 24.77 11.97 -18.84
C GLU A 541 23.66 12.57 -19.73
N GLY A 542 22.82 13.48 -19.20
CA GLY A 542 21.75 14.15 -19.95
C GLY A 542 20.55 13.28 -20.32
N VAL A 543 20.40 12.11 -19.67
CA VAL A 543 19.31 11.16 -19.92
C VAL A 543 18.32 11.16 -18.75
N SER A 544 17.02 11.08 -19.07
CA SER A 544 15.93 11.04 -18.10
C SER A 544 14.83 10.08 -18.56
N MET A 545 14.23 9.37 -17.60
CA MET A 545 13.47 8.14 -17.78
C MET A 545 14.26 7.18 -18.70
N PRO A 546 15.48 6.75 -18.30
CA PRO A 546 16.45 6.08 -19.17
C PRO A 546 15.90 4.87 -19.91
N GLY A 547 14.99 4.10 -19.30
CA GLY A 547 14.29 3.00 -19.94
C GLY A 547 13.54 3.41 -21.21
N SER A 548 12.58 4.33 -21.09
CA SER A 548 11.83 4.84 -22.25
C SER A 548 12.67 5.73 -23.17
N ALA A 549 13.68 6.43 -22.66
CA ALA A 549 14.62 7.21 -23.49
C ALA A 549 15.42 6.30 -24.43
N ALA A 550 15.88 5.14 -23.97
CA ALA A 550 16.60 4.18 -24.81
C ALA A 550 15.71 3.58 -25.90
N VAL A 551 14.48 3.19 -25.56
CA VAL A 551 13.47 2.71 -26.52
C VAL A 551 13.10 3.81 -27.51
N ALA A 552 13.00 5.06 -27.06
CA ALA A 552 12.82 6.23 -27.91
C ALA A 552 14.10 6.65 -28.69
N GLY A 553 15.22 5.93 -28.61
CA GLY A 553 16.47 6.29 -29.28
C GLY A 553 17.08 7.64 -28.84
N ARG A 554 16.59 8.22 -27.74
CA ARG A 554 17.07 9.49 -27.16
C ARG A 554 18.14 9.27 -26.08
N GLY A 555 18.19 8.08 -25.48
CA GLY A 555 19.21 7.67 -24.51
C GLY A 555 20.13 6.60 -25.11
N ASP A 556 21.41 6.92 -25.27
CA ASP A 556 22.42 5.91 -25.61
C ASP A 556 22.59 4.92 -24.44
N PRO A 557 22.48 3.60 -24.67
CA PRO A 557 22.70 2.61 -23.61
C PRO A 557 24.05 2.75 -22.91
N GLN A 558 25.13 3.14 -23.60
CA GLN A 558 26.45 3.30 -22.95
C GLN A 558 26.48 4.51 -22.02
N ALA A 559 25.81 5.61 -22.40
CA ALA A 559 25.58 6.77 -21.53
C ALA A 559 24.75 6.38 -20.31
N ILE A 560 23.64 5.66 -20.50
CA ILE A 560 22.80 5.16 -19.40
C ILE A 560 23.62 4.31 -18.43
N HIS A 561 24.50 3.42 -18.93
CA HIS A 561 25.38 2.60 -18.08
C HIS A 561 26.37 3.41 -17.21
N ARG A 562 26.68 4.66 -17.58
CA ARG A 562 27.55 5.57 -16.82
C ARG A 562 26.82 6.39 -15.76
N MET A 563 25.49 6.49 -15.84
CA MET A 563 24.65 7.18 -14.83
C MET A 563 24.89 6.62 -13.42
N ARG A 564 24.69 7.45 -12.40
CA ARG A 564 24.92 7.08 -10.99
C ARG A 564 23.71 7.33 -10.10
N ASN A 565 23.54 6.49 -9.08
CA ASN A 565 22.58 6.70 -8.00
C ASN A 565 23.20 7.57 -6.87
N GLN A 566 22.39 7.88 -5.85
CA GLN A 566 22.79 8.68 -4.68
C GLN A 566 23.91 8.02 -3.87
N GLU A 567 23.99 6.69 -3.90
CA GLU A 567 25.04 5.88 -3.29
C GLU A 567 26.32 5.82 -4.17
N GLY A 568 26.36 6.53 -5.29
CA GLY A 568 27.51 6.65 -6.20
C GLY A 568 27.76 5.44 -7.12
N GLN A 569 26.92 4.40 -7.05
CA GLN A 569 27.03 3.18 -7.84
C GLN A 569 26.66 3.46 -9.31
N ARG A 570 27.32 2.78 -10.26
CA ARG A 570 27.03 2.95 -11.69
C ARG A 570 25.88 2.06 -12.15
N TRP A 571 25.03 2.56 -13.05
CA TRP A 571 23.94 1.79 -13.63
C TRP A 571 24.41 0.46 -14.22
N GLY A 572 25.47 0.46 -15.04
CA GLY A 572 25.98 -0.75 -15.68
C GLY A 572 26.39 -1.85 -14.69
N GLU A 573 27.01 -1.46 -13.56
CA GLU A 573 27.40 -2.39 -12.49
C GLU A 573 26.17 -2.96 -11.74
N CYS A 574 25.12 -2.16 -11.57
CA CYS A 574 23.89 -2.59 -10.92
C CYS A 574 23.05 -3.48 -11.85
N LEU A 575 22.97 -3.13 -13.14
CA LEU A 575 22.34 -3.91 -14.20
C LEU A 575 23.01 -5.28 -14.32
N GLN A 576 24.34 -5.33 -14.32
CA GLN A 576 25.11 -6.57 -14.34
C GLN A 576 24.71 -7.53 -13.21
N ARG A 577 24.55 -7.04 -11.97
CA ARG A 577 24.10 -7.86 -10.83
C ARG A 577 22.66 -8.34 -10.96
N MET A 578 21.77 -7.51 -11.53
CA MET A 578 20.40 -7.92 -11.85
C MET A 578 20.40 -9.02 -12.93
N LEU A 579 21.19 -8.87 -14.00
CA LEU A 579 21.30 -9.87 -15.07
C LEU A 579 21.87 -11.20 -14.57
N GLN A 580 22.84 -11.19 -13.65
CA GLN A 580 23.31 -12.41 -12.98
C GLN A 580 22.20 -13.11 -12.18
N SER A 581 21.35 -12.33 -11.50
CA SER A 581 20.18 -12.85 -10.77
C SER A 581 19.12 -13.44 -11.71
N LEU A 582 18.91 -12.80 -12.87
CA LEU A 582 18.01 -13.29 -13.92
C LEU A 582 18.55 -14.54 -14.60
N LYS A 583 19.87 -14.62 -14.87
CA LYS A 583 20.56 -15.83 -15.35
C LYS A 583 20.37 -16.99 -14.37
N ALA A 584 20.54 -16.76 -13.07
CA ALA A 584 20.31 -17.79 -12.05
C ALA A 584 18.84 -18.27 -12.05
N ALA A 585 17.87 -17.37 -12.09
CA ALA A 585 16.44 -17.72 -12.14
C ALA A 585 16.04 -18.42 -13.45
N GLN A 586 16.62 -18.04 -14.60
CA GLN A 586 16.40 -18.70 -15.88
C GLN A 586 16.98 -20.13 -15.89
N SER A 587 18.20 -20.31 -15.37
CA SER A 587 18.86 -21.62 -15.24
C SER A 587 18.15 -22.54 -14.24
N ALA A 588 17.53 -21.99 -13.20
CA ALA A 588 16.67 -22.73 -12.27
C ALA A 588 15.30 -23.12 -12.87
N GLY A 589 14.90 -22.49 -13.98
CA GLY A 589 13.58 -22.67 -14.61
C GLY A 589 12.45 -21.88 -13.94
N ASP A 590 12.76 -20.95 -13.03
CA ASP A 590 11.77 -20.08 -12.36
C ASP A 590 11.17 -19.05 -13.33
N ILE A 591 11.95 -18.64 -14.33
CA ILE A 591 11.55 -17.71 -15.40
C ILE A 591 12.02 -18.22 -16.77
N ARG A 592 11.40 -17.72 -17.84
CA ARG A 592 11.79 -17.94 -19.23
C ARG A 592 11.97 -16.59 -19.92
N LEU A 593 13.16 -16.34 -20.45
CA LEU A 593 13.46 -15.23 -21.34
C LEU A 593 13.77 -15.77 -22.74
N PHE A 594 13.44 -15.00 -23.77
CA PHE A 594 13.92 -15.23 -25.14
C PHE A 594 15.44 -15.00 -25.20
N ASN A 595 15.93 -13.99 -24.48
CA ASN A 595 17.35 -13.75 -24.24
C ASN A 595 17.99 -14.97 -23.56
N ARG A 596 19.10 -15.45 -24.10
CA ARG A 596 19.81 -16.65 -23.60
C ARG A 596 20.85 -16.30 -22.54
N LEU A 597 20.42 -15.63 -21.46
CA LEU A 597 21.31 -15.29 -20.34
C LEU A 597 21.87 -16.56 -19.68
N ASP A 598 21.07 -17.64 -19.67
CA ASP A 598 21.47 -19.00 -19.27
C ASP A 598 22.70 -19.56 -20.01
N LYS A 599 22.99 -19.06 -21.22
CA LYS A 599 24.14 -19.47 -22.05
C LYS A 599 25.22 -18.40 -22.20
N ALA A 600 25.01 -17.19 -21.69
CA ALA A 600 25.99 -16.12 -21.77
C ALA A 600 27.02 -16.26 -20.64
N GLU A 601 28.29 -16.01 -20.95
CA GLU A 601 29.29 -15.76 -19.91
C GLU A 601 28.94 -14.48 -19.14
N ASP A 602 29.41 -14.36 -17.91
CA ASP A 602 29.00 -13.27 -17.01
C ASP A 602 29.36 -11.89 -17.60
N ASP A 603 30.56 -11.72 -18.15
CA ASP A 603 30.99 -10.48 -18.82
C ASP A 603 30.20 -10.17 -20.12
N GLY A 604 29.56 -11.18 -20.71
CA GLY A 604 28.73 -11.07 -21.91
C GLY A 604 27.25 -10.79 -21.67
N LEU A 605 26.76 -10.74 -20.42
CA LEU A 605 25.32 -10.72 -20.12
C LEU A 605 24.55 -9.55 -20.75
N VAL A 606 25.11 -8.35 -20.72
CA VAL A 606 24.51 -7.16 -21.36
C VAL A 606 24.38 -7.35 -22.89
N GLN A 607 25.31 -8.07 -23.52
CA GLN A 607 25.30 -8.27 -24.97
C GLN A 607 24.36 -9.40 -25.42
N ALA A 608 23.91 -10.24 -24.49
CA ALA A 608 22.82 -11.20 -24.70
C ALA A 608 21.42 -10.57 -24.57
N CYS A 609 21.33 -9.32 -24.12
CA CYS A 609 20.09 -8.55 -24.03
C CYS A 609 19.74 -7.91 -25.39
N SER A 610 18.43 -7.72 -25.62
CA SER A 610 17.90 -7.15 -26.87
C SER A 610 18.23 -5.66 -27.01
N ASP A 611 18.16 -5.09 -28.23
CA ASP A 611 18.33 -3.65 -28.36
C ASP A 611 17.07 -2.90 -27.89
N PRO A 612 17.17 -1.85 -27.06
CA PRO A 612 16.01 -1.08 -26.63
C PRO A 612 15.16 -0.56 -27.79
N GLN A 613 15.80 -0.16 -28.90
CA GLN A 613 15.07 0.38 -30.05
C GLN A 613 14.28 -0.69 -30.83
N ASP A 614 14.54 -1.98 -30.63
CA ASP A 614 13.73 -3.08 -31.17
C ASP A 614 12.32 -3.14 -30.55
N PHE A 615 12.05 -2.38 -29.48
CA PHE A 615 10.74 -2.31 -28.81
C PHE A 615 10.02 -0.96 -28.99
N TYR A 616 10.48 -0.10 -29.90
CA TYR A 616 9.80 1.16 -30.20
C TYR A 616 8.50 0.94 -30.96
N SER A 617 7.42 1.55 -30.48
CA SER A 617 6.19 1.77 -31.23
C SER A 617 5.73 3.21 -31.06
N ARG A 618 5.16 3.78 -32.12
CA ARG A 618 4.44 5.07 -32.04
C ARG A 618 3.10 4.93 -31.31
N HIS A 619 2.52 3.74 -31.27
CA HIS A 619 1.21 3.44 -30.70
C HIS A 619 1.34 2.95 -29.25
N SER A 620 1.88 3.80 -28.37
CA SER A 620 1.93 3.54 -26.93
C SER A 620 0.60 3.84 -26.24
N TYR A 621 0.24 2.97 -25.30
CA TYR A 621 -0.88 3.09 -24.37
C TYR A 621 -0.33 3.00 -22.95
N GLU A 622 -0.33 4.11 -22.23
CA GLU A 622 -0.01 4.18 -20.81
C GLU A 622 -1.29 4.38 -19.98
N ARG A 623 -1.34 3.74 -18.82
CA ARG A 623 -2.47 3.81 -17.87
C ARG A 623 -1.88 4.03 -16.48
N HIS A 624 -2.24 5.12 -15.83
CA HIS A 624 -1.55 5.58 -14.64
C HIS A 624 -2.55 6.07 -13.60
N ILE A 625 -2.12 6.20 -12.34
CA ILE A 625 -2.87 6.97 -11.35
C ILE A 625 -2.62 8.47 -11.58
N GLU A 626 -3.61 9.31 -11.28
CA GLU A 626 -3.51 10.78 -11.41
C GLU A 626 -2.35 11.36 -10.57
N GLN A 627 -2.01 10.70 -9.47
CA GLN A 627 -1.13 11.21 -8.39
C GLN A 627 -1.61 12.53 -7.76
N GLY A 628 -2.83 12.97 -8.10
CA GLY A 628 -3.50 14.17 -7.61
C GLY A 628 -4.95 13.91 -7.18
N PRO A 629 -5.69 14.95 -6.78
CA PRO A 629 -7.07 14.85 -6.29
C PRO A 629 -8.14 15.31 -7.29
N LEU A 630 -7.80 15.67 -8.53
CA LEU A 630 -8.72 16.31 -9.48
C LEU A 630 -9.84 15.37 -9.95
N LEU A 631 -9.51 14.13 -10.29
CA LEU A 631 -10.47 13.13 -10.74
C LEU A 631 -11.41 12.68 -9.61
N ASP A 632 -10.90 12.62 -8.39
CA ASP A 632 -11.71 12.33 -7.21
C ASP A 632 -12.67 13.49 -6.91
N ARG A 633 -12.16 14.74 -6.87
CA ARG A 633 -12.99 15.97 -6.73
C ARG A 633 -14.05 16.09 -7.85
N ALA A 634 -13.75 15.67 -9.08
CA ALA A 634 -14.69 15.69 -10.21
C ALA A 634 -15.63 14.47 -10.28
N ASN A 635 -15.39 13.45 -9.45
CA ASN A 635 -16.02 12.13 -9.53
C ASN A 635 -16.00 11.58 -10.97
N VAL A 636 -14.78 11.47 -11.51
CA VAL A 636 -14.45 10.89 -12.81
C VAL A 636 -13.54 9.68 -12.57
N PRO A 637 -13.90 8.46 -12.97
CA PRO A 637 -13.11 7.28 -12.64
C PRO A 637 -11.79 7.22 -13.44
N ILE A 638 -11.83 7.68 -14.70
CA ILE A 638 -10.71 7.66 -15.64
C ILE A 638 -10.87 8.80 -16.66
N VAL A 639 -9.78 9.45 -17.05
CA VAL A 639 -9.74 10.51 -18.08
C VAL A 639 -8.61 10.24 -19.08
N GLN A 640 -8.80 10.71 -20.31
CA GLN A 640 -7.75 10.76 -21.33
C GLN A 640 -6.96 12.06 -21.20
N VAL A 641 -5.64 11.95 -21.06
CA VAL A 641 -4.73 13.11 -21.03
C VAL A 641 -4.63 13.68 -22.44
N GLY A 642 -4.91 14.98 -22.61
CA GLY A 642 -4.75 15.68 -23.89
C GLY A 642 -3.32 16.16 -24.12
N THR A 643 -2.72 16.71 -23.06
CA THR A 643 -1.41 17.36 -23.09
C THR A 643 -0.53 16.84 -21.97
N ILE A 644 0.73 16.54 -22.28
CA ILE A 644 1.79 16.35 -21.28
C ILE A 644 2.63 17.63 -21.23
N MET A 645 2.82 18.18 -20.03
CA MET A 645 3.68 19.35 -19.82
C MET A 645 5.13 19.05 -20.22
N GLY A 646 5.79 20.05 -20.80
CA GLY A 646 7.21 20.01 -21.10
C GLY A 646 8.03 19.88 -19.82
N ILE A 647 9.24 19.37 -19.95
CA ILE A 647 10.15 19.07 -18.85
C ILE A 647 11.40 19.91 -19.01
N TYR A 648 11.74 20.66 -17.98
CA TYR A 648 13.00 21.40 -17.90
C TYR A 648 13.65 21.10 -16.55
N GLN A 649 14.72 20.31 -16.56
CA GLN A 649 15.52 20.02 -15.37
C GLN A 649 16.93 20.58 -15.51
N GLU A 650 17.41 21.28 -14.50
CA GLU A 650 18.75 21.88 -14.46
C GLU A 650 19.29 21.84 -13.04
N ASP A 651 20.57 21.48 -12.91
CA ASP A 651 21.28 21.46 -11.62
C ASP A 651 22.15 22.71 -11.51
N PHE A 652 22.00 23.43 -10.40
CA PHE A 652 22.79 24.62 -10.06
C PHE A 652 23.80 24.29 -8.97
N SER A 653 25.09 24.28 -9.32
CA SER A 653 26.20 24.24 -8.37
C SER A 653 26.48 25.64 -7.84
N PHE A 654 26.41 25.81 -6.52
CA PHE A 654 26.84 27.00 -5.78
C PHE A 654 28.16 26.71 -5.09
N GLU A 655 29.13 27.63 -5.17
CA GLU A 655 30.44 27.50 -4.53
C GLU A 655 30.78 28.77 -3.73
N GLY A 656 31.14 28.59 -2.46
CA GLY A 656 31.50 29.65 -1.52
C GLY A 656 31.04 29.34 -0.09
N ASP A 657 31.43 30.17 0.88
CA ASP A 657 31.17 29.92 2.31
C ASP A 657 29.67 30.02 2.71
N LEU A 658 28.81 30.56 1.83
CA LEU A 658 27.34 30.64 2.00
C LEU A 658 26.56 29.83 0.94
N ALA A 659 27.18 28.82 0.32
CA ALA A 659 26.60 28.05 -0.80
C ALA A 659 25.22 27.43 -0.47
N GLU A 660 25.06 26.81 0.71
CA GLU A 660 23.78 26.21 1.11
C GLU A 660 22.66 27.25 1.33
N ALA A 661 23.01 28.43 1.84
CA ALA A 661 22.06 29.53 2.06
C ALA A 661 21.64 30.19 0.74
N ALA A 662 22.55 30.30 -0.23
CA ALA A 662 22.28 30.81 -1.57
C ALA A 662 21.29 29.90 -2.34
N ALA A 663 21.46 28.58 -2.24
CA ALA A 663 20.53 27.60 -2.81
C ALA A 663 19.14 27.67 -2.17
N LEU A 664 19.04 27.77 -0.84
CA LEU A 664 17.76 27.98 -0.17
C LEU A 664 17.06 29.27 -0.62
N GLU A 665 17.79 30.37 -0.76
CA GLU A 665 17.23 31.63 -1.27
C GLU A 665 16.75 31.48 -2.73
N LEU A 666 17.44 30.71 -3.58
CA LEU A 666 16.95 30.42 -4.94
C LEU A 666 15.59 29.72 -4.87
N ASN A 667 15.44 28.64 -4.08
CA ASN A 667 14.13 27.98 -3.88
C ASN A 667 13.02 28.99 -3.53
N ARG A 668 13.29 29.85 -2.54
CA ARG A 668 12.34 30.86 -2.07
C ARG A 668 12.00 31.91 -3.13
N GLN A 669 12.93 32.27 -4.02
CA GLN A 669 12.69 33.21 -5.12
C GLN A 669 11.89 32.54 -6.25
N LEU A 670 12.20 31.29 -6.60
CA LEU A 670 11.45 30.50 -7.58
C LEU A 670 9.98 30.33 -7.16
N ARG A 671 9.72 30.05 -5.87
CA ARG A 671 8.36 29.98 -5.31
C ARG A 671 7.62 31.32 -5.32
N ARG A 672 8.34 32.45 -5.32
CA ARG A 672 7.76 33.79 -5.51
C ARG A 672 7.45 34.05 -6.99
N LEU A 673 8.26 33.50 -7.90
CA LEU A 673 8.11 33.64 -9.34
C LEU A 673 6.84 32.95 -9.84
N THR A 674 6.55 31.72 -9.39
CA THR A 674 5.31 30.96 -9.68
C THR A 674 4.03 31.53 -9.06
N ARG A 675 4.06 32.75 -8.50
CA ARG A 675 2.88 33.49 -8.01
C ARG A 675 2.59 34.75 -8.84
N GLN A 676 3.34 34.99 -9.91
CA GLN A 676 3.09 36.07 -10.84
C GLN A 676 2.14 35.57 -11.92
N ASP A 677 1.21 36.40 -12.38
CA ASP A 677 0.15 35.96 -13.28
C ASP A 677 0.66 35.33 -14.59
N GLN A 678 1.82 35.79 -15.09
CA GLN A 678 2.52 35.22 -16.25
C GLN A 678 3.11 33.80 -16.05
N PHE A 679 3.08 33.27 -14.82
CA PHE A 679 3.67 31.98 -14.42
C PHE A 679 2.74 31.15 -13.49
N ASN A 680 1.45 31.49 -13.36
CA ASN A 680 0.55 30.83 -12.39
C ASN A 680 0.35 29.32 -12.67
N ASP A 681 0.40 28.89 -13.93
CA ASP A 681 0.26 27.47 -14.33
C ASP A 681 1.58 26.69 -14.34
N VAL A 682 2.70 27.37 -14.06
CA VAL A 682 4.02 26.74 -13.95
C VAL A 682 4.10 25.89 -12.68
N ARG A 683 4.36 24.59 -12.85
CA ARG A 683 4.71 23.72 -11.73
C ARG A 683 6.22 23.69 -11.61
N ILE A 684 6.75 23.98 -10.43
CA ILE A 684 8.18 23.85 -10.15
C ILE A 684 8.41 22.97 -8.93
N THR A 685 9.49 22.21 -8.96
CA THR A 685 10.03 21.48 -7.81
C THR A 685 11.51 21.82 -7.67
N VAL A 686 11.99 21.76 -6.43
CA VAL A 686 13.33 22.14 -6.06
C VAL A 686 13.90 21.03 -5.18
N GLY A 687 14.93 20.35 -5.69
CA GLY A 687 15.75 19.40 -4.93
C GLY A 687 16.91 20.12 -4.26
N ILE A 688 17.00 19.99 -2.93
CA ILE A 688 17.99 20.60 -2.03
C ILE A 688 18.20 19.60 -0.88
N LEU A 689 19.36 19.39 -0.27
CA LEU A 689 20.73 19.68 -0.66
C LEU A 689 21.57 18.56 -0.03
N GLN A 690 22.47 17.96 -0.78
CA GLN A 690 23.62 17.28 -0.20
C GLN A 690 24.83 18.15 -0.56
N GLY A 691 25.56 18.60 0.46
CA GLY A 691 26.80 19.31 0.21
C GLY A 691 27.89 18.34 -0.24
N GLU A 692 28.71 18.76 -1.19
CA GLU A 692 29.80 17.94 -1.72
C GLU A 692 31.13 18.21 -1.01
N GLY A 693 31.93 17.15 -0.85
CA GLY A 693 33.22 17.18 -0.18
C GLY A 693 33.14 17.00 1.33
N GLU A 694 34.27 17.24 2.01
CA GLU A 694 34.32 17.18 3.47
C GLU A 694 33.64 18.42 4.10
N PRO A 695 32.72 18.24 5.06
CA PRO A 695 32.06 19.36 5.72
C PRO A 695 33.03 20.14 6.61
N ASN A 696 33.09 21.46 6.45
CA ASN A 696 33.79 22.32 7.38
C ASN A 696 32.98 22.42 8.69
N SER A 697 33.52 21.90 9.78
CA SER A 697 32.84 21.86 11.09
C SER A 697 33.32 23.00 11.98
N LEU A 698 32.42 23.96 12.24
CA LEU A 698 32.66 25.14 13.04
C LEU A 698 32.22 24.88 14.49
N GLU A 699 33.18 24.73 15.40
CA GLU A 699 32.95 24.52 16.84
C GLU A 699 32.81 25.84 17.63
N ASN A 700 33.34 26.95 17.09
CA ASN A 700 33.26 28.28 17.72
C ASN A 700 32.01 29.03 17.26
N VAL A 701 30.83 28.53 17.63
CA VAL A 701 29.51 29.01 17.15
C VAL A 701 28.53 29.31 18.29
N TYR A 702 28.07 30.55 18.39
CA TYR A 702 27.32 31.07 19.53
C TYR A 702 26.37 32.20 19.09
N PRO A 703 25.09 32.22 19.51
CA PRO A 703 24.29 31.03 19.77
C PRO A 703 24.19 30.18 18.49
N ALA A 704 24.08 28.85 18.62
CA ALA A 704 23.80 27.97 17.49
C ALA A 704 22.50 27.20 17.74
N LEU A 705 21.52 27.39 16.86
CA LEU A 705 20.16 26.88 16.98
C LEU A 705 19.81 26.04 15.76
N ARG A 706 19.39 24.79 15.99
CA ARG A 706 18.87 23.87 14.96
C ARG A 706 17.35 23.84 14.99
N TRP A 707 16.76 24.18 13.86
CA TRP A 707 15.31 24.29 13.64
C TRP A 707 14.83 23.05 12.89
N THR A 708 13.73 22.44 13.34
CA THR A 708 13.07 21.32 12.65
C THR A 708 11.63 21.68 12.31
N LEU A 709 11.33 21.65 11.01
CA LEU A 709 10.08 22.10 10.40
C LEU A 709 9.39 20.93 9.69
N ASN A 710 8.14 20.61 10.05
CA ASN A 710 7.37 19.54 9.41
C ASN A 710 6.23 20.07 8.55
N GLY A 711 6.15 19.58 7.32
CA GLY A 711 5.10 19.85 6.34
C GLY A 711 4.41 18.58 5.89
N GLU A 712 4.18 18.44 4.58
CA GLU A 712 3.50 17.29 3.99
C GLU A 712 4.22 16.78 2.75
N MET A 713 4.61 15.50 2.79
CA MET A 713 5.26 14.83 1.67
C MET A 713 4.24 14.47 0.59
N ASN A 714 4.46 14.92 -0.64
CA ASN A 714 3.53 14.73 -1.76
C ASN A 714 4.28 14.72 -3.12
N HIS A 715 3.66 14.16 -4.17
CA HIS A 715 4.27 14.12 -5.51
C HIS A 715 4.31 15.51 -6.16
N ALA A 716 5.49 15.91 -6.63
CA ALA A 716 5.78 17.30 -6.94
C ALA A 716 5.45 17.71 -8.40
N GLY A 717 5.28 16.76 -9.32
CA GLY A 717 4.69 17.03 -10.64
C GLY A 717 3.15 17.14 -10.60
N ALA A 718 2.52 16.36 -9.71
CA ALA A 718 1.06 16.25 -9.63
C ALA A 718 0.40 17.26 -8.66
N THR A 719 1.04 17.61 -7.55
CA THR A 719 0.43 18.50 -6.54
C THR A 719 0.51 19.97 -6.97
N PRO A 720 -0.63 20.67 -7.16
CA PRO A 720 -0.64 22.10 -7.50
C PRO A 720 0.08 22.93 -6.42
N THR A 721 0.82 23.96 -6.82
CA THR A 721 1.53 24.86 -5.88
C THR A 721 0.67 25.39 -4.72
N PRO A 722 -0.61 25.76 -4.92
CA PRO A 722 -1.51 26.18 -3.84
C PRO A 722 -1.77 25.11 -2.76
N ASP A 723 -1.71 23.83 -3.11
CA ASP A 723 -2.04 22.70 -2.22
C ASP A 723 -0.79 22.18 -1.44
N ARG A 724 0.41 22.75 -1.66
CA ARG A 724 1.67 22.28 -1.06
C ARG A 724 1.94 22.85 0.34
N ARG A 725 2.43 21.97 1.23
CA ARG A 725 2.99 22.29 2.56
C ARG A 725 4.49 21.99 2.59
N ASP A 726 5.28 22.81 1.89
CA ASP A 726 6.71 22.57 1.64
C ASP A 726 7.62 23.15 2.75
N PRO A 727 8.22 22.32 3.63
CA PRO A 727 9.08 22.77 4.72
C PRO A 727 10.43 23.31 4.24
N GLY A 728 10.87 23.00 3.01
CA GLY A 728 12.10 23.55 2.43
C GLY A 728 11.96 25.04 2.12
N VAL A 729 10.78 25.47 1.70
CA VAL A 729 10.45 26.90 1.48
C VAL A 729 10.37 27.64 2.81
N ALA A 730 9.76 27.03 3.83
CA ALA A 730 9.71 27.59 5.18
C ALA A 730 11.12 27.73 5.79
N ALA A 731 12.00 26.74 5.60
CA ALA A 731 13.41 26.81 6.02
C ALA A 731 14.16 27.97 5.35
N ALA A 732 13.97 28.17 4.04
CA ALA A 732 14.56 29.30 3.32
C ALA A 732 14.04 30.67 3.80
N ARG A 733 12.73 30.78 4.12
CA ARG A 733 12.13 31.98 4.72
C ARG A 733 12.70 32.27 6.10
N LEU A 734 12.93 31.24 6.92
CA LEU A 734 13.54 31.34 8.25
C LEU A 734 15.00 31.81 8.16
N VAL A 735 15.79 31.22 7.26
CA VAL A 735 17.19 31.62 7.01
C VAL A 735 17.28 33.08 6.56
N ARG A 736 16.36 33.54 5.69
CA ARG A 736 16.34 34.95 5.29
C ARG A 736 16.02 35.88 6.47
N GLU A 737 15.05 35.53 7.32
CA GLU A 737 14.73 36.35 8.50
C GLU A 737 15.91 36.44 9.47
N PHE A 738 16.66 35.35 9.65
CA PHE A 738 17.91 35.34 10.42
C PHE A 738 18.98 36.27 9.83
N LEU A 739 19.20 36.24 8.51
CA LEU A 739 20.17 37.12 7.85
C LEU A 739 19.73 38.59 7.89
N ASP A 740 18.43 38.86 7.69
CA ASP A 740 17.87 40.22 7.77
C ASP A 740 17.88 40.75 9.23
N TRP A 741 17.77 39.89 10.25
CA TRP A 741 18.02 40.23 11.67
C TRP A 741 19.50 40.55 11.92
N PHE A 742 20.42 39.72 11.43
CA PHE A 742 21.87 39.94 11.56
C PHE A 742 22.28 41.30 10.95
N ASP A 743 21.75 41.62 9.77
CA ASP A 743 22.02 42.87 9.05
C ASP A 743 21.47 44.12 9.77
N LYS A 744 20.43 43.98 10.61
CA LYS A 744 19.83 45.07 11.40
C LYS A 744 20.44 45.23 12.79
N VAL A 745 20.72 44.12 13.47
CA VAL A 745 21.05 44.08 14.91
C VAL A 745 22.56 43.96 15.16
N ILE A 746 23.27 43.21 14.31
CA ILE A 746 24.70 42.89 14.51
C ILE A 746 25.59 43.72 13.59
N ARG A 747 25.36 43.65 12.27
CA ARG A 747 26.20 44.31 11.24
C ARG A 747 26.44 45.81 11.47
N PRO A 748 25.47 46.64 11.93
CA PRO A 748 25.70 48.08 12.11
C PRO A 748 26.51 48.44 13.36
N GLY A 749 26.74 47.51 14.29
CA GLY A 749 27.40 47.79 15.56
C GLY A 749 28.90 47.55 15.50
N GLU A 750 29.71 48.61 15.65
CA GLU A 750 31.18 48.50 15.72
C GLU A 750 31.66 47.50 16.80
N ARG A 751 30.91 47.38 17.91
CA ARG A 751 31.13 46.40 18.99
C ARG A 751 31.03 44.93 18.57
N PHE A 752 30.46 44.63 17.41
CA PHE A 752 30.32 43.30 16.84
C PHE A 752 31.18 43.11 15.57
N SER A 753 32.21 43.95 15.40
CA SER A 753 33.18 43.79 14.30
C SER A 753 33.82 42.40 14.32
N GLY A 754 33.84 41.73 13.17
CA GLY A 754 34.35 40.37 13.01
C GLY A 754 33.35 39.24 13.33
N VAL A 755 32.12 39.54 13.75
CA VAL A 755 31.04 38.54 13.83
C VAL A 755 30.51 38.24 12.42
N LYS A 756 30.31 36.96 12.11
CA LYS A 756 29.76 36.47 10.82
C LYS A 756 28.55 35.56 11.06
N PRO A 757 27.50 35.61 10.21
CA PRO A 757 26.41 34.65 10.27
C PRO A 757 26.86 33.32 9.63
N VAL A 758 26.37 32.21 10.17
CA VAL A 758 26.62 30.85 9.73
C VAL A 758 25.27 30.16 9.53
N VAL A 759 25.09 29.51 8.39
CA VAL A 759 23.93 28.69 8.08
C VAL A 759 24.43 27.37 7.52
N GLY A 760 23.99 26.25 8.08
CA GLY A 760 24.47 24.92 7.69
C GLY A 760 23.62 23.80 8.29
N ASN A 761 24.13 22.57 8.22
CA ASN A 761 23.40 21.33 8.54
C ASN A 761 22.03 21.24 7.83
N ILE A 762 21.89 21.76 6.60
CA ILE A 762 20.60 21.76 5.90
C ILE A 762 20.29 20.33 5.44
N ARG A 763 19.10 19.83 5.80
CA ARG A 763 18.60 18.51 5.37
C ARG A 763 17.12 18.59 5.06
N LEU A 764 16.72 18.06 3.91
CA LEU A 764 15.33 17.79 3.58
C LEU A 764 15.08 16.28 3.67
N THR A 765 13.89 15.85 4.07
CA THR A 765 13.52 14.43 4.24
C THR A 765 12.26 14.13 3.42
N PRO A 766 12.23 13.06 2.59
CA PRO A 766 13.17 11.94 2.52
C PRO A 766 14.55 12.23 1.88
N GLY A 767 14.72 13.35 1.19
CA GLY A 767 16.00 13.75 0.59
C GLY A 767 15.88 14.12 -0.90
N CYS A 768 17.02 14.16 -1.58
CA CYS A 768 17.25 14.80 -2.89
C CYS A 768 16.58 14.14 -4.12
N ASN A 769 15.36 13.58 -4.01
CA ASN A 769 14.59 13.20 -5.20
C ASN A 769 13.90 14.45 -5.80
N ARG A 770 14.15 14.74 -7.08
CA ARG A 770 13.59 15.88 -7.83
C ARG A 770 12.05 15.87 -7.90
N ASN A 771 11.41 14.72 -7.69
CA ASN A 771 9.96 14.50 -7.87
C ASN A 771 9.15 14.60 -6.56
N VAL A 772 9.77 14.82 -5.40
CA VAL A 772 9.11 14.72 -4.09
C VAL A 772 9.15 16.05 -3.32
N ILE A 773 7.98 16.52 -2.88
CA ILE A 773 7.88 17.61 -1.90
C ILE A 773 8.33 17.04 -0.54
N PRO A 774 9.28 17.65 0.17
CA PRO A 774 9.80 17.08 1.42
C PRO A 774 8.74 17.10 2.53
N GLY A 775 8.71 16.06 3.37
CA GLY A 775 7.85 16.02 4.55
C GLY A 775 8.44 16.75 5.77
N SER A 776 9.76 16.93 5.81
CA SER A 776 10.46 17.65 6.88
C SER A 776 11.71 18.37 6.35
N ALA A 777 12.09 19.46 7.02
CA ALA A 777 13.32 20.20 6.81
C ALA A 777 14.00 20.51 8.15
N SER A 778 15.33 20.34 8.22
CA SER A 778 16.15 20.84 9.32
C SER A 778 17.20 21.82 8.83
N VAL A 779 17.43 22.91 9.56
CA VAL A 779 18.49 23.90 9.28
C VAL A 779 19.09 24.40 10.58
N THR A 780 20.39 24.70 10.60
CA THR A 780 21.06 25.33 11.75
C THR A 780 21.48 26.76 11.41
N THR A 781 21.11 27.70 12.28
CA THR A 781 21.54 29.11 12.24
C THR A 781 22.47 29.39 13.41
N ALA A 782 23.62 30.03 13.17
CA ALA A 782 24.54 30.43 14.23
C ALA A 782 25.32 31.70 13.90
N LEU A 783 25.97 32.31 14.89
CA LEU A 783 27.00 33.32 14.66
C LEU A 783 28.38 32.75 15.00
N THR A 784 29.43 33.26 14.35
CA THR A 784 30.82 32.94 14.68
C THR A 784 31.66 34.20 14.74
N CYS A 785 32.70 34.20 15.58
CA CYS A 785 33.63 35.32 15.73
C CYS A 785 35.00 34.80 16.19
N GLU A 786 36.07 35.30 15.57
CA GLU A 786 37.45 34.99 15.96
C GLU A 786 37.86 35.72 17.25
N ASN A 787 37.29 36.90 17.54
CA ASN A 787 37.63 37.70 18.71
C ASN A 787 36.93 37.21 19.99
N GLN A 788 37.71 36.69 20.94
CA GLN A 788 37.21 36.14 22.20
C GLN A 788 36.45 37.14 23.07
N ALA A 789 36.82 38.43 23.06
CA ALA A 789 36.14 39.46 23.85
C ALA A 789 34.72 39.75 23.33
N VAL A 790 34.49 39.58 22.02
CA VAL A 790 33.17 39.78 21.40
C VAL A 790 32.26 38.58 21.66
N ARG A 791 32.79 37.36 21.86
CA ARG A 791 32.00 36.15 22.10
C ARG A 791 31.11 36.24 23.34
N GLY A 792 31.62 36.76 24.46
CA GLY A 792 30.84 36.92 25.70
C GLY A 792 29.64 37.87 25.55
N LEU A 793 29.75 38.88 24.68
CA LEU A 793 28.65 39.80 24.36
C LEU A 793 27.56 39.17 23.48
N ILE A 794 27.86 38.06 22.80
CA ILE A 794 26.93 37.37 21.91
C ILE A 794 25.99 36.46 22.73
N ASP A 795 26.52 35.67 23.66
CA ASP A 795 25.74 34.64 24.37
C ASP A 795 24.62 35.22 25.26
N GLU A 796 24.87 36.30 26.02
CA GLU A 796 23.86 36.87 26.92
C GLU A 796 22.80 37.73 26.22
N LEU A 797 23.20 38.57 25.25
CA LEU A 797 22.31 39.58 24.67
C LEU A 797 21.59 39.13 23.41
N THR A 798 22.17 38.21 22.62
CA THR A 798 21.62 37.88 21.29
C THR A 798 20.85 36.56 21.26
N ARG A 799 21.08 35.66 22.22
CA ARG A 799 20.44 34.33 22.20
C ARG A 799 18.94 34.38 22.44
N GLU A 800 18.49 35.12 23.45
CA GLU A 800 17.05 35.25 23.76
C GLU A 800 16.33 36.06 22.68
N ASP A 801 16.91 37.18 22.23
CA ASP A 801 16.35 38.03 21.16
C ASP A 801 16.24 37.27 19.82
N LEU A 802 17.28 36.54 19.42
CA LEU A 802 17.28 35.71 18.21
C LEU A 802 16.23 34.60 18.30
N ALA A 803 16.20 33.86 19.42
CA ALA A 803 15.25 32.77 19.60
C ALA A 803 13.81 33.28 19.58
N GLN A 804 13.49 34.34 20.35
CA GLN A 804 12.15 34.94 20.39
C GLN A 804 11.73 35.51 19.03
N THR A 805 12.63 36.21 18.33
CA THR A 805 12.36 36.77 16.99
C THR A 805 12.04 35.66 15.99
N LEU A 806 12.86 34.62 15.93
CA LEU A 806 12.69 33.54 14.97
C LEU A 806 11.52 32.60 15.33
N GLU A 807 11.35 32.20 16.60
CA GLU A 807 10.18 31.43 17.04
C GLU A 807 8.87 32.21 16.82
N GLY A 808 8.86 33.50 17.15
CA GLY A 808 7.74 34.41 16.90
C GLY A 808 7.42 34.52 15.40
N TYR A 809 8.43 34.56 14.53
CA TYR A 809 8.24 34.52 13.09
C TYR A 809 7.67 33.17 12.61
N VAL A 810 8.17 32.03 13.10
CA VAL A 810 7.65 30.70 12.72
C VAL A 810 6.19 30.55 13.15
N ILE A 811 5.87 30.81 14.42
CA ILE A 811 4.51 30.67 14.99
C ILE A 811 3.56 31.72 14.38
N GLY A 812 4.03 32.96 14.19
CA GLY A 812 3.21 34.06 13.69
C GLY A 812 3.01 34.10 12.17
N SER A 813 3.99 33.63 11.38
CA SER A 813 4.07 33.89 9.93
C SER A 813 4.33 32.67 9.03
N LEU A 814 4.79 31.53 9.57
CA LEU A 814 4.93 30.27 8.83
C LEU A 814 3.80 29.27 9.16
N ALA A 815 3.29 29.30 10.40
CA ALA A 815 2.15 28.47 10.82
C ALA A 815 0.77 29.03 10.41
N ARG A 816 0.67 30.32 10.06
CA ARG A 816 -0.57 30.95 9.57
C ARG A 816 -0.72 30.78 8.05
N GLN A 817 -1.96 30.64 7.57
CA GLN A 817 -2.24 30.69 6.13
C GLN A 817 -1.86 32.05 5.55
N VAL A 818 -1.01 32.03 4.51
CA VAL A 818 -0.70 33.19 3.66
C VAL A 818 -1.27 32.90 2.26
N VAL A 819 -1.78 33.94 1.59
CA VAL A 819 -2.33 33.81 0.23
C VAL A 819 -1.24 33.33 -0.74
N GLY A 820 -1.48 32.22 -1.45
CA GLY A 820 -0.58 31.68 -2.50
C GLY A 820 0.16 30.37 -2.18
N GLY A 821 -0.49 29.40 -1.53
CA GLY A 821 0.15 28.13 -1.12
C GLY A 821 0.37 28.11 0.38
N GLY A 822 -0.44 27.30 1.07
CA GLY A 822 -0.53 27.30 2.53
C GLY A 822 0.53 26.41 3.16
N GLU A 823 1.60 27.02 3.67
CA GLU A 823 2.72 26.30 4.32
C GLU A 823 2.23 25.35 5.42
N GLY A 824 1.36 25.78 6.36
CA GLY A 824 0.79 24.89 7.39
C GLY A 824 1.84 24.17 8.24
N ILE A 825 3.07 24.71 8.26
CA ILE A 825 4.26 24.05 8.79
C ILE A 825 4.20 24.09 10.30
N ARG A 826 4.43 22.94 10.93
CA ARG A 826 4.59 22.84 12.38
C ARG A 826 6.06 22.97 12.73
N LEU A 827 6.37 23.96 13.58
CA LEU A 827 7.63 23.95 14.32
C LEU A 827 7.59 22.76 15.26
N CYS A 828 8.48 21.80 15.06
CA CYS A 828 8.52 20.60 15.88
C CYS A 828 9.58 20.69 16.98
N ARG A 829 10.71 21.34 16.72
CA ARG A 829 11.82 21.40 17.66
C ARG A 829 12.79 22.54 17.34
N VAL A 830 13.31 23.16 18.39
CA VAL A 830 14.47 24.07 18.38
C VAL A 830 15.49 23.48 19.35
N ASP A 831 16.67 23.10 18.84
CA ASP A 831 17.74 22.52 19.65
C ASP A 831 18.97 23.44 19.68
N PRO A 832 19.53 23.77 20.85
CA PRO A 832 20.87 24.32 20.91
C PRO A 832 21.89 23.25 20.49
N VAL A 833 22.87 23.63 19.68
CA VAL A 833 23.94 22.72 19.21
C VAL A 833 25.33 23.31 19.48
N SER A 834 26.34 22.45 19.62
CA SER A 834 27.72 22.87 19.92
C SER A 834 28.61 23.07 18.68
N TYR A 835 28.13 22.73 17.48
CA TYR A 835 28.84 22.92 16.23
C TYR A 835 27.88 23.09 15.04
N VAL A 836 28.35 23.73 13.97
CA VAL A 836 27.67 23.76 12.67
C VAL A 836 28.60 23.19 11.60
N SER A 837 28.14 22.18 10.87
CA SER A 837 28.81 21.70 9.66
C SER A 837 28.26 22.47 8.45
N THR A 838 29.16 23.03 7.65
CA THR A 838 28.86 23.79 6.44
C THR A 838 29.60 23.21 5.25
N TYR A 839 28.97 23.21 4.08
CA TYR A 839 29.58 22.76 2.83
C TYR A 839 29.89 23.93 1.89
N ARG A 840 31.11 23.94 1.37
CA ARG A 840 31.58 24.95 0.40
C ARG A 840 31.01 24.80 -1.00
N ARG A 841 30.50 23.60 -1.34
CA ARG A 841 29.80 23.33 -2.60
C ARG A 841 28.43 22.75 -2.29
N ALA A 842 27.42 23.30 -2.96
CA ALA A 842 26.02 22.95 -2.78
C ALA A 842 25.35 22.79 -4.16
N ILE A 843 24.72 21.64 -4.44
CA ILE A 843 23.96 21.41 -5.67
C ILE A 843 22.45 21.48 -5.40
N MET A 844 21.76 22.35 -6.14
CA MET A 844 20.30 22.43 -6.16
C MET A 844 19.76 22.06 -7.54
N SER A 845 18.89 21.05 -7.60
CA SER A 845 18.14 20.72 -8.82
C SER A 845 16.87 21.56 -8.90
N ILE A 846 16.51 22.03 -10.09
CA ILE A 846 15.13 22.41 -10.41
C ILE A 846 14.48 21.37 -11.31
N ASP A 847 13.17 21.21 -11.17
CA ASP A 847 12.31 20.57 -12.15
C ASP A 847 11.15 21.52 -12.46
N LEU A 848 11.07 21.98 -13.70
CA LEU A 848 10.15 22.99 -14.19
C LEU A 848 9.23 22.36 -15.25
N ARG A 849 7.92 22.50 -15.05
CA ARG A 849 6.85 22.00 -15.94
C ARG A 849 5.93 23.11 -16.39
N SER A 850 5.64 23.11 -17.69
CA SER A 850 4.67 23.99 -18.35
C SER A 850 4.18 23.30 -19.63
N ASP A 851 2.91 23.43 -19.96
CA ASP A 851 2.34 23.04 -21.26
C ASP A 851 2.68 24.01 -22.40
N GLU A 852 3.27 25.17 -22.10
CA GLU A 852 3.82 26.11 -23.07
C GLU A 852 5.35 26.23 -22.99
N GLN A 853 6.02 26.11 -24.14
CA GLN A 853 7.47 26.28 -24.25
C GLN A 853 7.92 27.74 -24.02
N GLU A 854 7.13 28.72 -24.46
CA GLU A 854 7.43 30.14 -24.25
C GLU A 854 7.45 30.50 -22.75
N ILE A 855 6.50 29.98 -21.98
CA ILE A 855 6.47 30.17 -20.52
C ILE A 855 7.76 29.60 -19.88
N THR A 856 8.19 28.40 -20.29
CA THR A 856 9.44 27.77 -19.81
C THR A 856 10.67 28.64 -20.09
N ASP A 857 10.81 29.17 -21.31
CA ASP A 857 11.97 29.97 -21.69
C ASP A 857 11.96 31.37 -21.04
N ARG A 858 10.78 31.99 -20.86
CA ARG A 858 10.61 33.22 -20.07
C ARG A 858 10.96 32.98 -18.59
N PHE A 859 10.47 31.90 -18.00
CA PHE A 859 10.75 31.54 -16.62
C PHE A 859 12.27 31.35 -16.42
N ARG A 860 12.94 30.62 -17.32
CA ARG A 860 14.39 30.41 -17.27
C ARG A 860 15.20 31.71 -17.38
N THR A 861 14.69 32.71 -18.11
CA THR A 861 15.29 34.05 -18.20
C THR A 861 15.22 34.81 -16.87
N GLU A 862 14.14 34.67 -16.10
CA GLU A 862 14.04 35.25 -14.76
C GLU A 862 14.94 34.53 -13.75
N ILE A 863 15.19 33.22 -13.93
CA ILE A 863 16.16 32.48 -13.11
C ILE A 863 17.56 33.10 -13.22
N ASP A 864 18.05 33.47 -14.41
CA ASP A 864 19.36 34.12 -14.56
C ASP A 864 19.45 35.44 -13.78
N ARG A 865 18.38 36.24 -13.78
CA ARG A 865 18.33 37.50 -13.02
C ARG A 865 18.36 37.26 -11.51
N ILE A 866 17.63 36.26 -11.05
CA ILE A 866 17.63 35.83 -9.64
C ILE A 866 19.03 35.33 -9.24
N LEU A 867 19.63 34.46 -10.05
CA LEU A 867 20.96 33.90 -9.82
C LEU A 867 22.05 34.96 -9.73
N LYS A 868 22.01 35.97 -10.60
CA LYS A 868 22.93 37.11 -10.52
C LYS A 868 22.83 37.84 -9.17
N GLY A 869 21.60 38.16 -8.73
CA GLY A 869 21.38 38.83 -7.43
C GLY A 869 21.77 37.96 -6.23
N ILE A 870 21.62 36.63 -6.32
CA ILE A 870 22.07 35.69 -5.29
C ILE A 870 23.60 35.62 -5.24
N SER A 871 24.27 35.51 -6.39
CA SER A 871 25.73 35.51 -6.50
C SER A 871 26.33 36.76 -5.86
N GLU A 872 25.78 37.94 -6.17
CA GLU A 872 26.19 39.23 -5.60
C GLU A 872 25.90 39.34 -4.08
N ARG A 873 24.72 38.91 -3.60
CA ARG A 873 24.36 39.04 -2.17
C ARG A 873 25.11 38.05 -1.26
N TYR A 874 25.33 36.82 -1.72
CA TYR A 874 25.89 35.73 -0.91
C TYR A 874 27.39 35.50 -1.15
N GLY A 875 27.99 36.16 -2.16
CA GLY A 875 29.42 36.01 -2.47
C GLY A 875 29.78 34.62 -2.99
N VAL A 876 28.88 34.02 -3.78
CA VAL A 876 29.03 32.65 -4.31
C VAL A 876 29.13 32.65 -5.84
N SER A 877 29.95 31.77 -6.41
CA SER A 877 29.86 31.45 -7.84
C SER A 877 28.73 30.45 -8.07
N VAL A 878 28.02 30.58 -9.20
CA VAL A 878 26.95 29.66 -9.58
C VAL A 878 27.15 29.15 -11.01
N ARG A 879 26.97 27.84 -11.20
CA ARG A 879 27.03 27.17 -12.50
C ARG A 879 25.80 26.29 -12.69
N GLY A 880 25.06 26.52 -13.77
CA GLY A 880 23.97 25.65 -14.23
C GLY A 880 24.49 24.52 -15.13
N GLU A 881 23.87 23.35 -15.01
CA GLU A 881 24.09 22.18 -15.87
C GLU A 881 22.73 21.57 -16.25
N LEU A 882 22.34 21.72 -17.52
CA LEU A 882 21.07 21.21 -18.03
C LEU A 882 21.04 19.69 -17.97
N GLN A 883 20.05 19.14 -17.26
CA GLN A 883 19.86 17.70 -17.06
C GLN A 883 18.87 17.13 -18.07
N GLN A 884 17.80 17.87 -18.37
CA GLN A 884 16.77 17.48 -19.34
C GLN A 884 16.06 18.71 -19.91
N LYS A 885 15.80 18.70 -21.23
CA LYS A 885 14.80 19.57 -21.84
C LYS A 885 13.94 18.75 -22.82
N LEU A 886 12.66 18.57 -22.52
CA LEU A 886 11.65 18.02 -23.44
C LEU A 886 10.53 19.04 -23.63
N PRO A 887 10.09 19.31 -24.87
CA PRO A 887 8.99 20.23 -25.13
C PRO A 887 7.63 19.63 -24.71
N PRO A 888 6.63 20.46 -24.39
CA PRO A 888 5.26 20.00 -24.10
C PRO A 888 4.66 19.26 -25.29
N SER A 889 3.90 18.21 -25.02
CA SER A 889 3.43 17.25 -26.04
C SER A 889 1.92 17.06 -26.06
N LEU A 890 1.32 17.38 -27.21
CA LEU A 890 -0.09 17.08 -27.51
C LEU A 890 -0.21 15.62 -27.97
N LEU A 891 -0.88 14.79 -27.18
CA LEU A 891 -0.90 13.33 -27.43
C LEU A 891 -1.71 12.95 -28.69
N ARG A 892 -2.62 13.83 -29.13
CA ARG A 892 -3.29 13.69 -30.44
C ARG A 892 -2.30 13.73 -31.60
N GLU A 893 -1.22 14.50 -31.51
CA GLU A 893 -0.20 14.63 -32.59
C GLU A 893 0.80 13.46 -32.58
N SER A 894 1.25 13.04 -31.40
CA SER A 894 2.09 11.83 -31.30
C SER A 894 1.31 10.56 -31.67
N GLY A 895 -0.02 10.59 -31.49
CA GLY A 895 -0.93 9.49 -31.78
C GLY A 895 -1.01 8.45 -30.67
N GLN A 896 -0.66 8.85 -29.44
CA GLN A 896 -0.49 7.99 -28.25
C GLN A 896 -1.65 8.16 -27.27
N ALA A 897 -1.84 7.15 -26.42
CA ALA A 897 -2.86 7.17 -25.37
C ALA A 897 -2.21 7.19 -23.98
N LEU A 898 -2.59 8.16 -23.16
CA LEU A 898 -2.30 8.19 -21.73
C LEU A 898 -3.64 8.35 -20.99
N LEU A 899 -3.95 7.39 -20.11
CA LEU A 899 -5.12 7.44 -19.24
C LEU A 899 -4.72 7.66 -17.78
N MET A 900 -5.36 8.62 -17.12
CA MET A 900 -5.27 8.81 -15.67
C MET A 900 -6.52 8.25 -14.99
N GLU A 901 -6.33 7.38 -14.00
CA GLU A 901 -7.35 6.96 -13.03
C GLU A 901 -7.27 7.74 -11.73
N ARG A 902 -8.36 7.74 -10.95
CA ARG A 902 -8.36 8.30 -9.59
C ARG A 902 -7.19 7.77 -8.77
N SER A 903 -6.59 8.64 -7.96
CA SER A 903 -5.48 8.28 -7.07
C SER A 903 -5.90 7.29 -6.00
N TYR A 904 -5.02 6.33 -5.71
CA TYR A 904 -5.29 5.21 -4.79
C TYR A 904 -4.33 5.23 -3.60
N GLY A 905 -4.32 6.33 -2.83
CA GLY A 905 -3.48 6.56 -1.67
C GLY A 905 -3.66 7.98 -1.07
N GLY A 906 -3.14 8.20 0.15
CA GLY A 906 -3.17 9.51 0.81
C GLY A 906 -4.45 9.82 1.59
N SER A 907 -4.65 11.10 1.90
CA SER A 907 -5.77 11.66 2.70
C SER A 907 -7.11 11.75 1.95
N HIS A 908 -7.12 11.53 0.64
CA HIS A 908 -8.27 11.65 -0.26
C HIS A 908 -8.52 10.34 -1.02
N ASN A 909 -8.55 9.22 -0.29
CA ASN A 909 -8.52 7.89 -0.87
C ASN A 909 -9.96 7.37 -1.14
N PRO A 910 -10.32 6.99 -2.38
CA PRO A 910 -11.64 6.40 -2.67
C PRO A 910 -11.85 5.09 -1.91
N ARG A 911 -13.11 4.70 -1.69
CA ARG A 911 -13.44 3.45 -1.00
C ARG A 911 -12.91 2.26 -1.83
N GLU A 912 -12.49 1.17 -1.18
CA GLU A 912 -11.90 0.01 -1.90
C GLU A 912 -12.84 -0.61 -2.95
N THR A 913 -14.15 -0.47 -2.74
CA THR A 913 -15.24 -0.74 -3.69
C THR A 913 -15.12 0.06 -4.99
N GLU A 914 -14.84 1.36 -4.88
CA GLU A 914 -14.71 2.28 -6.00
C GLU A 914 -13.43 2.03 -6.78
N LEU A 915 -12.29 1.87 -6.09
CA LEU A 915 -11.02 1.41 -6.64
C LEU A 915 -11.19 0.14 -7.49
N LEU A 916 -11.87 -0.88 -6.98
CA LEU A 916 -12.13 -2.10 -7.76
C LEU A 916 -13.04 -1.85 -8.97
N SER A 917 -14.02 -0.95 -8.84
CA SER A 917 -14.90 -0.57 -9.96
C SER A 917 -14.13 0.13 -11.07
N ASP A 918 -13.24 1.05 -10.72
CA ASP A 918 -12.46 1.86 -11.65
C ASP A 918 -11.37 1.05 -12.33
N ILE A 919 -10.72 0.14 -11.59
CA ILE A 919 -9.82 -0.88 -12.16
C ILE A 919 -10.54 -1.68 -13.26
N VAL A 920 -11.76 -2.19 -12.99
CA VAL A 920 -12.55 -2.95 -13.98
C VAL A 920 -12.91 -2.09 -15.19
N ARG A 921 -13.36 -0.84 -14.98
CA ARG A 921 -13.71 0.12 -16.04
C ARG A 921 -12.55 0.36 -16.99
N GLY A 922 -11.37 0.72 -16.46
CA GLY A 922 -10.18 0.95 -17.26
C GLY A 922 -9.68 -0.31 -17.98
N SER A 923 -9.79 -1.49 -17.36
CA SER A 923 -9.41 -2.75 -17.99
C SER A 923 -10.34 -3.15 -19.14
N LEU A 924 -11.66 -2.93 -19.02
CA LEU A 924 -12.61 -3.18 -20.11
C LEU A 924 -12.38 -2.24 -21.29
N LEU A 925 -12.14 -0.95 -21.02
CA LEU A 925 -11.80 0.04 -22.03
C LEU A 925 -10.50 -0.33 -22.76
N GLN A 926 -9.46 -0.71 -22.02
CA GLN A 926 -8.16 -1.12 -22.58
C GLN A 926 -8.28 -2.38 -23.44
N VAL A 927 -8.93 -3.45 -22.93
CA VAL A 927 -9.19 -4.69 -23.70
C VAL A 927 -10.01 -4.43 -24.95
N HIS A 928 -11.02 -3.56 -24.88
CA HIS A 928 -11.84 -3.20 -26.04
C HIS A 928 -11.01 -2.51 -27.13
N VAL A 929 -10.23 -1.49 -26.76
CA VAL A 929 -9.39 -0.73 -27.70
C VAL A 929 -8.28 -1.61 -28.28
N THR A 930 -7.52 -2.36 -27.47
CA THR A 930 -6.47 -3.27 -27.97
C THR A 930 -7.04 -4.29 -28.94
N ARG A 931 -8.23 -4.84 -28.69
CA ARG A 931 -8.90 -5.74 -29.64
C ARG A 931 -9.32 -5.03 -30.93
N GLN A 932 -9.81 -3.79 -30.89
CA GLN A 932 -10.09 -3.02 -32.11
C GLN A 932 -8.82 -2.78 -32.94
N VAL A 933 -7.69 -2.53 -32.28
CA VAL A 933 -6.38 -2.30 -32.92
C VAL A 933 -5.84 -3.58 -33.55
N LEU A 934 -5.88 -4.71 -32.84
CA LEU A 934 -5.45 -6.02 -33.34
C LEU A 934 -6.30 -6.55 -34.52
N ASN A 935 -7.57 -6.14 -34.62
CA ASN A 935 -8.43 -6.49 -35.76
C ASN A 935 -8.11 -5.72 -37.06
N ARG A 936 -7.07 -4.87 -37.09
CA ARG A 936 -6.68 -4.09 -38.27
C ARG A 936 -5.70 -4.85 -39.16
N PRO A 937 -5.68 -4.57 -40.48
CA PRO A 937 -4.63 -5.08 -41.37
C PRO A 937 -3.25 -4.46 -41.05
N ASP A 938 -3.22 -3.19 -40.64
CA ASP A 938 -2.01 -2.48 -40.25
C ASP A 938 -2.35 -1.23 -39.40
N LEU A 939 -1.31 -0.58 -38.87
CA LEU A 939 -1.41 0.67 -38.13
C LEU A 939 -0.99 1.90 -38.95
N HIS A 940 -0.92 1.81 -40.29
CA HIS A 940 -0.58 2.95 -41.13
C HIS A 940 -1.69 4.02 -41.08
N GLY A 941 -1.31 5.26 -40.75
CA GLY A 941 -2.25 6.36 -40.53
C GLY A 941 -3.22 6.15 -39.34
N PHE A 942 -3.00 5.12 -38.51
CA PHE A 942 -3.80 4.89 -37.32
C PHE A 942 -3.34 5.79 -36.17
N ASN A 943 -4.30 6.44 -35.50
CA ASN A 943 -4.08 7.30 -34.35
C ASN A 943 -4.80 6.72 -33.12
N LEU A 944 -4.03 6.29 -32.12
CA LEU A 944 -4.58 5.63 -30.93
C LEU A 944 -5.32 6.61 -30.01
N PHE A 945 -4.87 7.87 -29.96
CA PHE A 945 -5.55 8.94 -29.23
C PHE A 945 -6.99 9.12 -29.74
N GLU A 946 -7.16 9.27 -31.06
CA GLU A 946 -8.48 9.45 -31.67
C GLU A 946 -9.37 8.22 -31.54
N GLN A 947 -8.78 7.02 -31.64
CA GLN A 947 -9.52 5.78 -31.44
C GLN A 947 -10.08 5.70 -30.01
N LEU A 948 -9.26 6.05 -29.01
CA LEU A 948 -9.66 6.09 -27.61
C LEU A 948 -10.71 7.17 -27.33
N GLU A 949 -10.57 8.36 -27.90
CA GLU A 949 -11.52 9.48 -27.75
C GLU A 949 -12.91 9.16 -28.30
N ARG A 950 -12.98 8.40 -29.40
CA ARG A 950 -14.23 7.87 -29.99
C ARG A 950 -14.85 6.74 -29.17
N THR A 951 -14.02 6.01 -28.41
CA THR A 951 -14.40 4.79 -27.69
C THR A 951 -14.74 5.06 -26.22
N MET A 952 -14.17 6.11 -25.61
CA MET A 952 -14.42 6.48 -24.22
C MET A 952 -15.88 6.92 -23.99
N PRO A 953 -16.56 6.46 -22.93
CA PRO A 953 -17.89 6.94 -22.55
C PRO A 953 -17.96 8.46 -22.41
N GLY A 954 -18.95 9.10 -23.05
CA GLY A 954 -19.13 10.56 -23.01
C GLY A 954 -19.20 11.13 -21.59
N VAL A 955 -19.88 10.43 -20.67
CA VAL A 955 -19.96 10.81 -19.25
C VAL A 955 -18.62 10.94 -18.52
N TRP A 956 -17.53 10.40 -19.06
CA TRP A 956 -16.16 10.58 -18.54
C TRP A 956 -15.42 11.68 -19.30
N ARG A 957 -15.46 11.63 -20.64
CA ARG A 957 -14.83 12.61 -21.54
C ARG A 957 -15.35 14.03 -21.34
N ASP A 958 -16.67 14.18 -21.27
CA ASP A 958 -17.35 15.48 -21.33
C ASP A 958 -17.26 16.24 -19.98
N LYS A 959 -16.84 15.56 -18.89
CA LYS A 959 -16.61 16.17 -17.56
C LYS A 959 -15.26 16.88 -17.43
N MET A 960 -14.26 16.44 -18.19
CA MET A 960 -12.88 16.95 -18.13
C MET A 960 -12.28 16.94 -19.55
N ASP A 961 -12.81 17.82 -20.41
CA ASP A 961 -12.32 17.97 -21.78
C ASP A 961 -10.84 18.41 -21.77
N LYS A 962 -9.95 17.45 -22.09
CA LYS A 962 -8.48 17.56 -22.19
C LYS A 962 -7.78 17.89 -20.88
N PHE A 963 -7.62 16.87 -20.04
CA PHE A 963 -6.73 16.90 -18.87
C PHE A 963 -5.26 17.13 -19.29
N THR A 964 -4.56 18.04 -18.62
CA THR A 964 -3.10 18.26 -18.78
C THR A 964 -2.33 17.57 -17.65
N SER A 965 -1.47 16.60 -17.97
CA SER A 965 -0.60 15.96 -16.99
C SER A 965 0.71 16.74 -16.79
N GLY A 966 1.08 16.96 -15.52
CA GLY A 966 2.36 17.56 -15.11
C GLY A 966 3.31 16.58 -14.41
N ALA A 967 2.95 15.29 -14.35
CA ALA A 967 3.83 14.24 -13.83
C ALA A 967 4.84 13.76 -14.90
N LEU A 968 5.85 13.00 -14.48
CA LEU A 968 6.66 12.19 -15.39
C LEU A 968 5.84 10.98 -15.86
N HIS A 969 6.11 10.57 -17.09
CA HIS A 969 5.48 9.43 -17.77
C HIS A 969 6.44 8.95 -18.84
N ASP A 970 6.63 7.64 -18.99
CA ASP A 970 7.45 7.09 -20.06
C ASP A 970 6.96 7.51 -21.46
N THR A 971 5.65 7.75 -21.59
CA THR A 971 5.03 8.37 -22.77
C THR A 971 5.72 9.67 -23.23
N CYS A 972 6.37 10.44 -22.35
CA CYS A 972 7.08 11.68 -22.73
C CYS A 972 8.16 11.43 -23.80
N ASN A 973 9.00 10.41 -23.62
CA ASN A 973 10.10 10.08 -24.52
C ASN A 973 9.58 9.50 -25.84
N ILE A 974 8.56 8.65 -25.77
CA ILE A 974 7.91 8.06 -26.96
C ILE A 974 7.19 9.15 -27.78
N ALA A 975 6.51 10.10 -27.12
CA ALA A 975 5.82 11.21 -27.78
C ALA A 975 6.80 12.18 -28.47
N ALA A 976 7.98 12.41 -27.88
CA ALA A 976 9.03 13.22 -28.48
C ALA A 976 9.56 12.58 -29.79
N ARG A 977 9.92 11.28 -29.78
CA ARG A 977 10.35 10.58 -31.01
C ARG A 977 9.24 10.53 -32.06
N ALA A 978 8.00 10.31 -31.64
CA ALA A 978 6.84 10.27 -32.56
C ALA A 978 6.55 11.58 -33.28
N ARG A 979 7.07 12.73 -32.81
CA ARG A 979 6.95 14.03 -33.50
C ARG A 979 8.10 14.30 -34.49
N GLU A 980 9.23 13.62 -34.32
CA GLU A 980 10.39 13.69 -35.22
C GLU A 980 10.26 12.73 -36.41
N SER A 981 9.36 11.74 -36.30
CA SER A 981 8.96 10.76 -37.34
C SER A 981 7.64 11.09 -38.03
#